data_AF-A0A8T1N8W3-F1
#
_entry.id   AF-A0A8T1N8W3-F1
#
_cell.length_a   1.000
_cell.length_b   1.000
_cell.length_c   1.000
_cell.angle_alpha   90.00
_cell.angle_beta   90.00
_cell.angle_gamma   90.00
#
_symmetry.space_group_name_H-M   'P 1'
#
loop_
_entity.id
_entity.type
_entity.pdbx_description
1 polymer ?
#
loop_
_entity_poly.entity_id
_entity_poly.type
_entity_poly.pdbx_seq_one_letter_code
_entity_poly.pdbx_strand_id
1 'polypeptide(L)'
;MGVFNQFRIWVLTICLVFQSGYGFYLPGSYPHKYGVGDELWVKVNSLTSIDTEMPFSYYSLPFCTPDGGIKDSAENLGELLMGDRIENSPYRFNMYKNETEIFLCKTDPLSAEKFNILKDRIDEMYQVNLILDNLPAIRYTKKEGFVLWWTGYPVGVKLQDVYYIFNHLKFNVLVHKYEETNVAGVMGTGDADMIPSGKMKSNVPGYMVVGFEVIPCSVTHNVDSVKNLQKYGKYPTAVKCDPNTVSMSIKEGQPIVFTYEVTFEESDIKWPSRWDAYLKMEGSKVHWFSILNSLMVITFLAGIVLVIFLRTVRRDLTRYEELDKEAQAQMNEELSGWKLVVGDVFRAPTNPSLLCIMVGDGVQILGMAVVTILFAALGFMSPASRGTLVTGMLFFYMILGIAAGYVAVRLWRTIGGGDHIGWVSVSWKAACFFPGIAFLILTTLNFLLWGSHSTGAIPLSLFVILLLLWFCISVPLTLVGGYFGAKASPIEFPVRTNQIPREIPAQKYPSWLLVLGAGTLPFGTLFIELFFIMSSIWLGRVYYVFGFLFIVLMLLVVVCAEVSLVLTYMHLCVEDWKWWWKSFFASGSVAIYIFLYSVNYLVFDLKSLSGPVSATLYLGYSLFMVVAIMLATGTVGFLSSFWFVHYLFSSVKLD
;
A
#
# COMPACT_ATOMS: atom_id res chain seq x y z
N MET A 1 -43.63 16.08 3.23
CA MET A 1 -43.55 15.13 2.09
C MET A 1 -42.49 15.47 1.04
N GLY A 2 -41.93 16.70 0.96
CA GLY A 2 -40.94 17.08 -0.07
C GLY A 2 -39.54 16.44 0.07
N VAL A 3 -39.04 16.24 1.30
CA VAL A 3 -37.68 15.72 1.55
C VAL A 3 -37.53 14.26 1.14
N PHE A 4 -38.58 13.46 1.32
CA PHE A 4 -38.56 12.04 0.97
C PHE A 4 -38.55 11.84 -0.56
N ASN A 5 -39.23 12.72 -1.30
CA ASN A 5 -39.21 12.69 -2.76
C ASN A 5 -37.88 13.16 -3.33
N GLN A 6 -37.23 14.18 -2.72
CA GLN A 6 -35.88 14.58 -3.10
C GLN A 6 -34.86 13.46 -2.82
N PHE A 7 -34.94 12.78 -1.66
CA PHE A 7 -34.07 11.64 -1.36
C PHE A 7 -34.27 10.49 -2.35
N ARG A 8 -35.52 10.19 -2.73
CA ARG A 8 -35.84 9.14 -3.71
C ARG A 8 -35.33 9.48 -5.10
N ILE A 9 -35.39 10.74 -5.52
CA ILE A 9 -34.82 11.21 -6.78
C ILE A 9 -33.29 11.07 -6.74
N TRP A 10 -32.62 11.51 -5.67
CA TRP A 10 -31.17 11.36 -5.51
C TRP A 10 -30.71 9.90 -5.55
N VAL A 11 -31.42 9.00 -4.86
CA VAL A 11 -31.15 7.56 -4.89
C VAL A 11 -31.35 6.98 -6.28
N LEU A 12 -32.42 7.36 -6.99
CA LEU A 12 -32.67 6.93 -8.37
C LEU A 12 -31.61 7.45 -9.34
N THR A 13 -31.15 8.70 -9.18
CA THR A 13 -30.07 9.27 -10.00
C THR A 13 -28.74 8.56 -9.74
N ILE A 14 -28.43 8.23 -8.48
CA ILE A 14 -27.24 7.44 -8.12
C ILE A 14 -27.33 6.04 -8.74
N CYS A 15 -28.47 5.35 -8.64
CA CYS A 15 -28.67 4.04 -9.25
C CYS A 15 -28.57 4.07 -10.79
N LEU A 16 -29.03 5.15 -11.44
CA LEU A 16 -28.90 5.35 -12.89
C LEU A 16 -27.44 5.59 -13.31
N VAL A 17 -26.65 6.30 -12.50
CA VAL A 17 -25.19 6.46 -12.74
C VAL A 17 -24.45 5.13 -12.59
N PHE A 18 -24.89 4.25 -11.66
CA PHE A 18 -24.33 2.91 -11.51
C PHE A 18 -24.71 1.96 -12.66
N GLN A 19 -25.87 2.13 -13.32
CA GLN A 19 -26.25 1.33 -14.49
C GLN A 19 -25.43 1.64 -15.76
N SER A 20 -24.77 2.80 -15.83
CA SER A 20 -23.85 3.14 -16.92
C SER A 20 -22.42 2.60 -16.75
N GLY A 21 -22.16 1.81 -15.70
CA GLY A 21 -20.89 1.11 -15.56
C GLY A 21 -20.86 -0.08 -16.51
N TYR A 22 -20.12 0.04 -17.62
CA TYR A 22 -19.56 -1.14 -18.28
C TYR A 22 -18.91 -2.00 -17.19
N GLY A 23 -19.28 -3.28 -17.11
CA GLY A 23 -18.80 -4.20 -16.09
C GLY A 23 -17.29 -4.02 -15.89
N PHE A 24 -16.91 -3.71 -14.65
CA PHE A 24 -15.52 -3.43 -14.31
C PHE A 24 -14.70 -4.70 -14.54
N TYR A 25 -14.04 -4.79 -15.69
CA TYR A 25 -13.08 -5.86 -15.97
C TYR A 25 -11.91 -5.66 -15.02
N LEU A 26 -11.78 -6.52 -14.00
CA LEU A 26 -10.58 -6.64 -13.18
C LEU A 26 -9.54 -7.40 -14.02
N PRO A 27 -8.48 -6.75 -14.51
CA PRO A 27 -7.48 -7.42 -15.35
C PRO A 27 -6.87 -8.60 -14.60
N GLY A 28 -6.83 -9.78 -15.24
CA GLY A 28 -6.29 -11.01 -14.63
C GLY A 28 -7.24 -11.81 -13.75
N SER A 29 -8.52 -11.39 -13.62
CA SER A 29 -9.55 -12.15 -12.89
C SER A 29 -10.17 -13.30 -13.68
N TYR A 30 -10.04 -13.29 -15.02
CA TYR A 30 -10.53 -14.33 -15.91
C TYR A 30 -9.44 -14.86 -16.84
N PRO A 31 -9.45 -16.16 -17.16
CA PRO A 31 -8.52 -16.74 -18.11
C PRO A 31 -8.82 -16.27 -19.54
N HIS A 32 -7.80 -15.73 -20.21
CA HIS A 32 -7.85 -15.51 -21.65
C HIS A 32 -7.55 -16.82 -22.39
N LYS A 33 -8.49 -17.24 -23.25
CA LYS A 33 -8.35 -18.42 -24.11
C LYS A 33 -7.74 -17.98 -25.43
N TYR A 34 -6.53 -18.42 -25.72
CA TYR A 34 -5.84 -18.16 -26.98
C TYR A 34 -5.89 -19.40 -27.88
N GLY A 35 -6.22 -19.23 -29.16
CA GLY A 35 -6.07 -20.24 -30.20
C GLY A 35 -4.61 -20.39 -30.66
N VAL A 36 -4.31 -21.49 -31.33
CA VAL A 36 -3.00 -21.68 -31.98
C VAL A 36 -2.82 -20.64 -33.09
N GLY A 37 -1.72 -19.89 -33.04
CA GLY A 37 -1.42 -18.82 -33.99
C GLY A 37 -1.96 -17.44 -33.61
N ASP A 38 -2.72 -17.31 -32.52
CA ASP A 38 -3.16 -16.01 -32.02
C ASP A 38 -1.95 -15.15 -31.62
N GLU A 39 -2.06 -13.84 -31.87
CA GLU A 39 -1.02 -12.88 -31.52
C GLU A 39 -1.03 -12.58 -30.01
N LEU A 40 0.13 -12.76 -29.39
CA LEU A 40 0.39 -12.49 -27.99
C LEU A 40 1.23 -11.21 -27.89
N TRP A 41 0.69 -10.20 -27.21
CA TRP A 41 1.32 -8.90 -27.05
C TRP A 41 2.17 -8.86 -25.78
N VAL A 42 3.48 -8.71 -25.97
CA VAL A 42 4.40 -8.42 -24.86
C VAL A 42 4.38 -6.91 -24.61
N LYS A 43 4.22 -6.51 -23.35
CA LYS A 43 4.32 -5.12 -22.90
C LYS A 43 5.66 -4.91 -22.16
N VAL A 44 6.15 -3.69 -22.18
CA VAL A 44 7.32 -3.24 -21.40
C VAL A 44 6.85 -2.30 -20.30
N ASN A 45 7.47 -2.34 -19.13
CA ASN A 45 7.25 -1.35 -18.07
C ASN A 45 8.52 -0.52 -17.85
N SER A 46 8.42 0.54 -17.06
CA SER A 46 9.54 1.36 -16.59
C SER A 46 10.70 0.50 -16.07
N LEU A 47 11.91 0.95 -16.36
CA LEU A 47 13.15 0.38 -15.84
C LEU A 47 13.23 0.66 -14.35
N THR A 48 13.49 -0.37 -13.55
CA THR A 48 13.63 -0.27 -12.09
C THR A 48 15.02 -0.69 -11.67
N SER A 49 15.60 -0.03 -10.68
CA SER A 49 16.91 -0.36 -10.13
C SER A 49 16.77 -0.93 -8.72
N ILE A 50 17.71 -1.80 -8.33
CA ILE A 50 17.85 -2.25 -6.93
C ILE A 50 18.58 -1.18 -6.09
N ASP A 51 19.38 -0.34 -6.73
CA ASP A 51 20.27 0.62 -6.10
C ASP A 51 19.74 2.06 -6.17
N THR A 52 18.67 2.33 -6.91
CA THR A 52 18.05 3.66 -6.97
C THR A 52 16.53 3.54 -7.06
N GLU A 53 15.81 4.47 -6.41
CA GLU A 53 14.34 4.50 -6.41
C GLU A 53 13.74 5.26 -7.60
N MET A 54 14.56 5.64 -8.58
CA MET A 54 14.12 6.44 -9.73
C MET A 54 13.81 5.54 -10.92
N PRO A 55 12.54 5.34 -11.29
CA PRO A 55 12.23 4.63 -12.51
C PRO A 55 12.54 5.50 -13.73
N PHE A 56 12.99 4.87 -14.82
CA PHE A 56 13.18 5.52 -16.13
C PHE A 56 12.41 4.78 -17.22
N SER A 57 12.11 5.48 -18.33
CA SER A 57 11.38 4.87 -19.45
C SER A 57 12.23 3.79 -20.09
N TYR A 58 11.59 2.69 -20.50
CA TYR A 58 12.24 1.66 -21.32
C TYR A 58 12.93 2.29 -22.54
N TYR A 59 12.22 3.14 -23.28
CA TYR A 59 12.73 3.79 -24.49
C TYR A 59 13.69 4.97 -24.26
N SER A 60 14.05 5.28 -23.00
CA SER A 60 15.16 6.19 -22.70
C SER A 60 16.52 5.59 -23.06
N LEU A 61 16.61 4.25 -23.03
CA LEU A 61 17.76 3.49 -23.51
C LEU A 61 17.61 3.19 -25.01
N PRO A 62 18.72 2.90 -25.71
CA PRO A 62 18.70 2.63 -27.15
C PRO A 62 18.12 1.24 -27.47
N PHE A 63 16.91 0.94 -27.02
CA PHE A 63 16.16 -0.26 -27.40
C PHE A 63 15.37 -0.06 -28.70
N CYS A 64 14.90 -1.16 -29.27
CA CYS A 64 14.11 -1.15 -30.49
C CYS A 64 12.72 -0.58 -30.27
N THR A 65 12.30 0.36 -31.12
CA THR A 65 10.93 0.91 -31.09
C THR A 65 9.97 0.10 -31.98
N PRO A 66 8.67 0.04 -31.63
CA PRO A 66 7.63 -0.56 -32.47
C PRO A 66 7.29 0.33 -33.68
N ASP A 67 6.92 -0.27 -34.82
CA ASP A 67 6.76 0.46 -36.09
C ASP A 67 5.56 1.43 -36.09
N GLY A 68 4.54 1.14 -35.27
CA GLY A 68 3.33 1.95 -35.12
C GLY A 68 3.44 3.05 -34.05
N GLY A 69 4.65 3.35 -33.59
CA GLY A 69 4.91 4.28 -32.48
C GLY A 69 4.67 3.67 -31.10
N ILE A 70 5.18 4.36 -30.09
CA ILE A 70 5.03 4.01 -28.68
C ILE A 70 3.61 4.40 -28.26
N LYS A 71 2.88 3.45 -27.67
CA LYS A 71 1.53 3.62 -27.17
C LYS A 71 1.49 3.20 -25.70
N ASP A 72 1.04 4.12 -24.86
CA ASP A 72 0.78 3.85 -23.45
C ASP A 72 -0.43 2.92 -23.31
N SER A 73 -0.29 1.92 -22.46
CA SER A 73 -1.29 0.88 -22.16
C SER A 73 -1.59 0.81 -20.67
N ALA A 74 -1.36 1.89 -19.91
CA ALA A 74 -1.66 1.94 -18.48
C ALA A 74 -3.15 1.62 -18.24
N GLU A 75 -3.44 0.64 -17.38
CA GLU A 75 -4.78 0.09 -17.24
C GLU A 75 -5.54 0.76 -16.08
N ASN A 76 -4.84 1.30 -15.07
CA ASN A 76 -5.47 1.93 -13.91
C ASN A 76 -4.71 3.15 -13.34
N LEU A 77 -5.43 3.93 -12.52
CA LEU A 77 -4.91 5.17 -11.90
C LEU A 77 -3.74 4.89 -10.95
N GLY A 78 -3.79 3.78 -10.22
CA GLY A 78 -2.78 3.41 -9.23
C GLY A 78 -1.44 3.03 -9.85
N GLU A 79 -1.42 2.35 -11.00
CA GLU A 79 -0.20 2.10 -11.80
C GLU A 79 0.46 3.42 -12.19
N LEU A 80 -0.33 4.37 -12.68
CA LEU A 80 0.19 5.69 -13.06
C LEU A 80 0.77 6.46 -11.85
N LEU A 81 0.15 6.33 -10.66
CA LEU A 81 0.66 6.94 -9.42
C LEU A 81 1.91 6.25 -8.87
N MET A 82 2.09 4.96 -9.15
CA MET A 82 3.30 4.20 -8.82
C MET A 82 4.46 4.51 -9.78
N GLY A 83 4.22 5.28 -10.84
CA GLY A 83 5.24 5.60 -11.85
C GLY A 83 5.46 4.49 -12.87
N ASP A 84 4.55 3.50 -12.92
CA ASP A 84 4.54 2.47 -13.94
C ASP A 84 4.11 3.09 -15.28
N ARG A 85 4.93 2.91 -16.31
CA ARG A 85 4.64 3.27 -17.68
C ARG A 85 4.65 2.02 -18.53
N ILE A 86 3.49 1.38 -18.58
CA ILE A 86 3.30 0.18 -19.39
C ILE A 86 3.10 0.62 -20.84
N GLU A 87 4.07 0.30 -21.69
CA GLU A 87 4.10 0.67 -23.10
C GLU A 87 4.09 -0.60 -23.99
N ASN A 88 3.64 -0.47 -25.23
CA ASN A 88 3.74 -1.56 -26.20
C ASN A 88 5.20 -1.90 -26.51
N SER A 89 5.53 -3.19 -26.64
CA SER A 89 6.88 -3.61 -27.03
C SER A 89 6.96 -4.00 -28.52
N PRO A 90 8.16 -4.09 -29.10
CA PRO A 90 8.34 -4.59 -30.45
C PRO A 90 8.33 -6.14 -30.53
N TYR A 91 8.27 -6.87 -29.42
CA TYR A 91 8.27 -8.34 -29.43
C TYR A 91 6.89 -8.87 -29.84
N ARG A 92 6.87 -9.79 -30.80
CA ARG A 92 5.63 -10.42 -31.30
C ARG A 92 5.72 -11.90 -31.09
N PHE A 93 4.78 -12.45 -30.33
CA PHE A 93 4.68 -13.88 -30.10
C PHE A 93 3.44 -14.41 -30.79
N ASN A 94 3.54 -15.57 -31.42
CA ASN A 94 2.39 -16.27 -31.97
C ASN A 94 2.19 -17.54 -31.15
N MET A 95 0.99 -17.71 -30.60
CA MET A 95 0.70 -18.81 -29.68
C MET A 95 1.07 -20.17 -30.28
N TYR A 96 1.86 -20.96 -29.54
CA TYR A 96 2.34 -22.29 -29.92
C TYR A 96 3.25 -22.35 -31.17
N LYS A 97 3.86 -21.21 -31.54
CA LYS A 97 4.80 -21.14 -32.66
C LYS A 97 6.21 -20.85 -32.13
N ASN A 98 7.05 -21.88 -32.09
CA ASN A 98 8.46 -21.72 -31.70
C ASN A 98 9.22 -21.02 -32.82
N GLU A 99 9.84 -19.89 -32.50
CA GLU A 99 10.63 -19.11 -33.44
C GLU A 99 11.99 -18.80 -32.82
N THR A 100 13.05 -19.07 -33.57
CA THR A 100 14.42 -18.88 -33.11
C THR A 100 15.11 -17.82 -33.95
N GLU A 101 16.06 -17.11 -33.33
CA GLU A 101 16.98 -16.21 -34.02
C GLU A 101 16.27 -15.07 -34.77
N ILE A 102 15.19 -14.53 -34.21
CA ILE A 102 14.44 -13.45 -34.83
C ILE A 102 15.21 -12.14 -34.70
N PHE A 103 15.43 -11.47 -35.82
CA PHE A 103 16.00 -10.14 -35.85
C PHE A 103 14.96 -9.08 -35.49
N LEU A 104 15.26 -8.26 -34.47
CA LEU A 104 14.33 -7.24 -33.99
C LEU A 104 14.67 -5.88 -34.58
N CYS A 105 15.85 -5.34 -34.29
CA CYS A 105 16.31 -4.12 -34.92
C CYS A 105 17.81 -3.95 -34.76
N LYS A 106 18.34 -3.00 -35.55
CA LYS A 106 19.66 -2.44 -35.39
C LYS A 106 19.49 -0.99 -34.95
N THR A 107 20.18 -0.60 -33.88
CA THR A 107 20.18 0.79 -33.43
C THR A 107 21.08 1.65 -34.31
N ASP A 108 20.88 2.96 -34.24
CA ASP A 108 21.88 3.91 -34.70
C ASP A 108 23.19 3.76 -33.92
N PRO A 109 24.33 4.19 -34.50
CA PRO A 109 25.59 4.31 -33.78
C PRO A 109 25.41 5.06 -32.45
N LEU A 110 25.91 4.48 -31.37
CA LEU A 110 25.83 5.08 -30.03
C LEU A 110 26.58 6.43 -30.00
N SER A 111 25.84 7.52 -29.82
CA SER A 111 26.40 8.82 -29.46
C SER A 111 27.08 8.75 -28.07
N ALA A 112 28.08 9.59 -27.81
CA ALA A 112 28.77 9.66 -26.52
C ALA A 112 27.81 9.85 -25.33
N GLU A 113 26.75 10.67 -25.49
CA GLU A 113 25.74 10.88 -24.44
C GLU A 113 24.96 9.59 -24.12
N LYS A 114 24.37 8.94 -25.12
CA LYS A 114 23.67 7.65 -24.95
C LYS A 114 24.58 6.55 -24.40
N PHE A 115 25.87 6.56 -24.76
CA PHE A 115 26.85 5.62 -24.23
C PHE A 115 27.08 5.83 -22.73
N ASN A 116 27.26 7.08 -22.28
CA ASN A 116 27.40 7.40 -20.86
C ASN A 116 26.14 7.05 -20.07
N ILE A 117 24.95 7.40 -20.58
CA ILE A 117 23.68 7.04 -19.93
C ILE A 117 23.57 5.52 -19.78
N LEU A 118 23.89 4.75 -20.83
CA LEU A 118 23.83 3.29 -20.77
C LEU A 118 24.82 2.71 -19.76
N LYS A 119 26.02 3.29 -19.64
CA LYS A 119 27.03 2.91 -18.65
C LYS A 119 26.54 3.18 -17.23
N ASP A 120 26.03 4.38 -16.98
CA ASP A 120 25.49 4.78 -15.68
C ASP A 120 24.34 3.84 -15.25
N ARG A 121 23.43 3.50 -16.18
CA ARG A 121 22.32 2.57 -15.90
C ARG A 121 22.78 1.12 -15.63
N ILE A 122 23.91 0.70 -16.18
CA ILE A 122 24.50 -0.61 -15.88
C ILE A 122 25.17 -0.58 -14.50
N ASP A 123 25.90 0.48 -14.17
CA ASP A 123 26.51 0.67 -12.85
C ASP A 123 25.44 0.75 -11.74
N GLU A 124 24.30 1.40 -12.02
CA GLU A 124 23.15 1.50 -11.13
C GLU A 124 22.22 0.26 -11.17
N MET A 125 22.64 -0.86 -11.78
CA MET A 125 21.92 -2.15 -11.74
C MET A 125 20.46 -2.09 -12.20
N TYR A 126 20.15 -1.31 -13.24
CA TYR A 126 18.79 -1.23 -13.79
C TYR A 126 18.34 -2.55 -14.41
N GLN A 127 17.07 -2.87 -14.20
CA GLN A 127 16.38 -4.05 -14.71
C GLN A 127 15.25 -3.64 -15.65
N VAL A 128 15.12 -4.41 -16.72
CA VAL A 128 14.04 -4.34 -17.69
C VAL A 128 12.89 -5.23 -17.22
N ASN A 129 11.71 -4.64 -17.12
CA ASN A 129 10.48 -5.32 -16.74
C ASN A 129 9.62 -5.57 -17.98
N LEU A 130 9.36 -6.84 -18.28
CA LEU A 130 8.48 -7.28 -19.36
C LEU A 130 7.22 -7.92 -18.78
N ILE A 131 6.10 -7.76 -19.46
CA ILE A 131 4.79 -8.27 -19.02
C ILE A 131 4.12 -9.00 -20.19
N LEU A 132 3.59 -10.20 -19.94
CA LEU A 132 2.81 -11.00 -20.88
C LEU A 132 1.58 -11.57 -20.16
N ASP A 133 0.37 -11.31 -20.68
CA ASP A 133 -0.89 -11.77 -20.06
C ASP A 133 -1.00 -11.45 -18.55
N ASN A 134 -0.57 -10.24 -18.17
CA ASN A 134 -0.45 -9.74 -16.80
C ASN A 134 0.59 -10.46 -15.91
N LEU A 135 1.39 -11.38 -16.45
CA LEU A 135 2.52 -12.00 -15.75
C LEU A 135 3.81 -11.24 -16.04
N PRO A 136 4.60 -10.87 -15.02
CA PRO A 136 5.93 -10.33 -15.24
C PRO A 136 6.86 -11.42 -15.78
N ALA A 137 7.87 -11.05 -16.56
CA ALA A 137 8.94 -11.96 -16.93
C ALA A 137 9.77 -12.30 -15.70
N ILE A 138 10.11 -13.57 -15.52
CA ILE A 138 11.02 -14.03 -14.47
C ILE A 138 12.28 -14.65 -15.06
N ARG A 139 13.38 -14.50 -14.35
CA ARG A 139 14.63 -15.23 -14.61
C ARG A 139 15.03 -16.01 -13.37
N TYR A 140 15.61 -17.18 -13.56
CA TYR A 140 16.20 -17.95 -12.48
C TYR A 140 17.72 -17.93 -12.57
N THR A 141 18.39 -17.81 -11.42
CA THR A 141 19.84 -17.96 -11.30
C THR A 141 20.14 -19.17 -10.41
N LYS A 142 20.90 -20.13 -10.93
CA LYS A 142 21.34 -21.30 -10.16
C LYS A 142 22.70 -20.97 -9.52
N LYS A 143 22.75 -20.85 -8.19
CA LYS A 143 24.00 -20.77 -7.43
C LYS A 143 24.03 -21.88 -6.39
N GLU A 144 25.05 -22.74 -6.45
CA GLU A 144 25.37 -23.75 -5.41
C GLU A 144 24.18 -24.57 -4.90
N GLY A 145 23.27 -25.00 -5.80
CA GLY A 145 22.12 -25.83 -5.47
C GLY A 145 20.84 -25.07 -5.11
N PHE A 146 20.89 -23.74 -4.96
CA PHE A 146 19.71 -22.88 -4.79
C PHE A 146 19.34 -22.17 -6.09
N VAL A 147 18.03 -22.10 -6.37
CA VAL A 147 17.46 -21.39 -7.52
C VAL A 147 16.86 -20.09 -7.03
N LEU A 148 17.48 -18.95 -7.35
CA LEU A 148 16.94 -17.64 -7.04
C LEU A 148 16.10 -17.12 -8.20
N TRP A 149 14.88 -16.67 -7.91
CA TRP A 149 13.97 -16.08 -8.87
C TRP A 149 14.07 -14.55 -8.81
N TRP A 150 14.16 -13.92 -9.97
CA TRP A 150 14.16 -12.47 -10.13
C TRP A 150 13.10 -12.08 -11.14
N THR A 151 12.41 -10.96 -10.90
CA THR A 151 11.55 -10.31 -11.89
C THR A 151 12.39 -9.48 -12.85
N GLY A 152 12.11 -9.56 -14.14
CA GLY A 152 12.85 -8.84 -15.18
C GLY A 152 14.28 -9.35 -15.39
N TYR A 153 15.04 -8.61 -16.17
CA TYR A 153 16.44 -8.91 -16.46
C TYR A 153 17.31 -7.63 -16.43
N PRO A 154 18.57 -7.69 -16.00
CA PRO A 154 19.44 -6.52 -15.97
C PRO A 154 19.73 -6.01 -17.38
N VAL A 155 19.88 -4.70 -17.54
CA VAL A 155 20.24 -4.10 -18.84
C VAL A 155 21.59 -4.62 -19.33
N GLY A 156 22.55 -4.78 -18.42
CA GLY A 156 23.91 -5.20 -18.73
C GLY A 156 24.68 -5.62 -17.48
N VAL A 157 25.97 -5.88 -17.65
CA VAL A 157 26.89 -6.22 -16.55
C VAL A 157 28.27 -5.60 -16.80
N LYS A 158 28.93 -5.18 -15.72
CA LYS A 158 30.32 -4.74 -15.73
C LYS A 158 31.23 -5.88 -15.30
N LEU A 159 32.21 -6.23 -16.15
CA LEU A 159 33.22 -7.24 -15.85
C LEU A 159 34.60 -6.67 -16.16
N GLN A 160 35.51 -6.67 -15.17
CA GLN A 160 36.90 -6.19 -15.35
C GLN A 160 36.99 -4.80 -16.03
N ASP A 161 36.16 -3.84 -15.58
CA ASP A 161 36.01 -2.48 -16.13
C ASP A 161 35.48 -2.36 -17.57
N VAL A 162 35.05 -3.46 -18.19
CA VAL A 162 34.35 -3.46 -19.48
C VAL A 162 32.86 -3.64 -19.25
N TYR A 163 32.04 -2.84 -19.95
CA TYR A 163 30.59 -2.89 -19.88
C TYR A 163 30.04 -3.76 -21.00
N TYR A 164 29.15 -4.68 -20.64
CA TYR A 164 28.47 -5.59 -21.56
C TYR A 164 26.97 -5.37 -21.50
N ILE A 165 26.30 -5.47 -22.64
CA ILE A 165 24.84 -5.37 -22.75
C ILE A 165 24.22 -6.73 -23.07
N PHE A 166 23.02 -6.97 -22.54
CA PHE A 166 22.18 -8.10 -22.95
C PHE A 166 21.30 -7.68 -24.13
N ASN A 167 21.60 -8.22 -25.30
CA ASN A 167 20.96 -7.87 -26.57
C ASN A 167 20.24 -9.03 -27.25
N HIS A 168 20.47 -10.27 -26.79
CA HIS A 168 19.72 -11.44 -27.21
C HIS A 168 18.84 -11.95 -26.06
N LEU A 169 17.54 -12.09 -26.30
CA LEU A 169 16.59 -12.58 -25.30
C LEU A 169 15.97 -13.90 -25.73
N LYS A 170 16.07 -14.91 -24.85
CA LYS A 170 15.37 -16.18 -25.01
C LYS A 170 14.15 -16.19 -24.09
N PHE A 171 12.97 -16.27 -24.67
CA PHE A 171 11.70 -16.33 -23.95
C PHE A 171 11.20 -17.77 -23.88
N ASN A 172 10.83 -18.21 -22.69
CA ASN A 172 10.10 -19.46 -22.49
C ASN A 172 8.69 -19.13 -21.98
N VAL A 173 7.67 -19.47 -22.76
CA VAL A 173 6.27 -19.24 -22.42
C VAL A 173 5.65 -20.56 -22.03
N LEU A 174 5.29 -20.69 -20.76
CA LEU A 174 4.62 -21.87 -20.25
C LEU A 174 3.13 -21.76 -20.55
N VAL A 175 2.58 -22.76 -21.23
CA VAL A 175 1.18 -22.82 -21.63
C VAL A 175 0.48 -24.02 -21.03
N HIS A 176 -0.79 -23.85 -20.68
CA HIS A 176 -1.66 -24.92 -20.18
C HIS A 176 -2.87 -25.04 -21.10
N LYS A 177 -3.30 -26.28 -21.36
CA LYS A 177 -4.53 -26.52 -22.14
C LYS A 177 -5.74 -25.97 -21.40
N TYR A 178 -6.61 -25.28 -22.11
CA TYR A 178 -7.88 -24.81 -21.58
C TYR A 178 -8.82 -26.01 -21.40
N GLU A 179 -8.96 -26.50 -20.18
CA GLU A 179 -9.99 -27.46 -19.84
C GLU A 179 -11.33 -26.72 -19.69
N GLU A 180 -12.26 -26.96 -20.61
CA GLU A 180 -13.66 -26.58 -20.42
C GLU A 180 -14.21 -27.41 -19.26
N THR A 181 -14.09 -26.88 -18.05
CA THR A 181 -14.77 -27.48 -16.91
C THR A 181 -16.27 -27.41 -17.16
N ASN A 182 -16.95 -28.57 -17.15
CA ASN A 182 -18.41 -28.70 -17.18
C ASN A 182 -19.06 -28.16 -15.89
N VAL A 183 -18.52 -27.08 -15.32
CA VAL A 183 -19.10 -26.41 -14.16
C VAL A 183 -20.14 -25.48 -14.73
N ALA A 184 -21.41 -25.86 -14.54
CA ALA A 184 -22.55 -24.98 -14.73
C ALA A 184 -22.18 -23.59 -14.21
N GLY A 185 -22.21 -22.59 -15.09
CA GLY A 185 -21.92 -21.22 -14.74
C GLY A 185 -22.69 -20.89 -13.47
N VAL A 186 -21.96 -20.59 -12.40
CA VAL A 186 -22.55 -19.96 -11.23
C VAL A 186 -23.18 -18.68 -11.76
N MET A 187 -24.51 -18.64 -11.72
CA MET A 187 -25.31 -17.50 -12.13
C MET A 187 -24.74 -16.22 -11.51
N GLY A 188 -24.02 -15.45 -12.33
CA GLY A 188 -23.93 -14.02 -12.14
C GLY A 188 -25.28 -13.45 -12.54
N THR A 189 -26.03 -12.96 -11.57
CA THR A 189 -27.27 -12.22 -11.81
C THR A 189 -26.96 -10.94 -12.60
N GLY A 190 -27.51 -10.81 -13.81
CA GLY A 190 -27.61 -9.54 -14.53
C GLY A 190 -27.19 -9.61 -15.99
N ASP A 191 -28.18 -9.87 -16.85
CA ASP A 191 -28.33 -9.40 -18.24
C ASP A 191 -27.06 -9.15 -19.07
N ALA A 192 -26.58 -10.21 -19.70
CA ALA A 192 -25.91 -10.10 -21.00
C ALA A 192 -26.77 -10.84 -22.02
N ASP A 193 -27.33 -10.07 -22.97
CA ASP A 193 -28.06 -10.58 -24.12
C ASP A 193 -27.31 -11.76 -24.75
N MET A 194 -27.95 -12.94 -24.70
CA MET A 194 -27.56 -14.08 -25.50
C MET A 194 -27.77 -13.71 -26.97
N ILE A 195 -26.71 -13.27 -27.64
CA ILE A 195 -26.59 -13.52 -29.08
C ILE A 195 -26.36 -15.02 -29.21
N PRO A 196 -27.28 -15.80 -29.82
CA PRO A 196 -27.08 -17.21 -30.01
C PRO A 196 -26.04 -17.40 -31.12
N SER A 197 -24.76 -17.36 -30.76
CA SER A 197 -23.72 -17.91 -31.63
C SER A 197 -23.99 -19.39 -31.75
N GLY A 198 -24.52 -19.78 -32.91
CA GLY A 198 -24.76 -21.15 -33.29
C GLY A 198 -23.56 -22.03 -32.98
N LYS A 199 -23.86 -23.26 -32.55
CA LYS A 199 -22.90 -24.33 -32.30
C LYS A 199 -21.97 -24.52 -33.50
N MET A 200 -20.84 -23.83 -33.51
CA MET A 200 -19.66 -24.25 -34.22
C MET A 200 -18.68 -24.71 -33.17
N LYS A 201 -18.65 -26.03 -32.94
CA LYS A 201 -17.55 -26.68 -32.22
C LYS A 201 -16.27 -26.42 -33.02
N SER A 202 -15.57 -25.32 -32.76
CA SER A 202 -14.17 -25.25 -33.14
C SER A 202 -13.42 -26.21 -32.22
N ASN A 203 -13.10 -27.38 -32.75
CA ASN A 203 -12.35 -28.44 -32.09
C ASN A 203 -10.87 -28.05 -31.86
N VAL A 204 -10.57 -26.75 -31.75
CA VAL A 204 -9.24 -26.21 -31.57
C VAL A 204 -9.01 -26.09 -30.06
N PRO A 205 -8.02 -26.80 -29.50
CA PRO A 205 -7.67 -26.64 -28.10
C PRO A 205 -7.26 -25.18 -27.87
N GLY A 206 -7.95 -24.50 -26.95
CA GLY A 206 -7.50 -23.21 -26.47
C GLY A 206 -6.36 -23.41 -25.47
N TYR A 207 -5.43 -22.47 -25.43
CA TYR A 207 -4.32 -22.47 -24.48
C TYR A 207 -4.38 -21.21 -23.62
N MET A 208 -3.88 -21.33 -22.40
CA MET A 208 -3.72 -20.22 -21.46
C MET A 208 -2.24 -20.06 -21.12
N VAL A 209 -1.80 -18.82 -20.96
CA VAL A 209 -0.44 -18.53 -20.49
C VAL A 209 -0.40 -18.69 -18.97
N VAL A 210 0.49 -19.56 -18.49
CA VAL A 210 0.65 -19.90 -17.08
C VAL A 210 2.04 -19.57 -16.51
N GLY A 211 2.98 -19.17 -17.36
CA GLY A 211 4.30 -18.71 -16.92
C GLY A 211 5.04 -17.99 -18.04
N PHE A 212 5.89 -17.06 -17.65
CA PHE A 212 6.68 -16.26 -18.57
C PHE A 212 8.11 -16.10 -18.06
N GLU A 213 9.05 -16.79 -18.71
CA GLU A 213 10.45 -16.80 -18.34
C GLU A 213 11.32 -16.11 -19.40
N VAL A 214 12.39 -15.45 -18.95
CA VAL A 214 13.36 -14.78 -19.82
C VAL A 214 14.79 -15.16 -19.43
N ILE A 215 15.58 -15.50 -20.44
CA ILE A 215 17.01 -15.79 -20.31
C ILE A 215 17.76 -14.73 -21.15
N PRO A 216 18.41 -13.76 -20.50
CA PRO A 216 19.17 -12.74 -21.20
C PRO A 216 20.57 -13.25 -21.58
N CYS A 217 20.99 -12.97 -22.82
CA CYS A 217 22.29 -13.33 -23.36
C CYS A 217 22.97 -12.13 -24.03
N SER A 218 24.30 -12.07 -23.90
CA SER A 218 25.13 -11.02 -24.51
C SER A 218 25.88 -11.60 -25.69
N VAL A 219 25.47 -11.26 -26.91
CA VAL A 219 25.95 -11.86 -28.15
C VAL A 219 26.47 -10.79 -29.10
N THR A 220 27.73 -10.94 -29.51
CA THR A 220 28.31 -10.07 -30.56
C THR A 220 27.78 -10.46 -31.93
N HIS A 221 26.92 -9.63 -32.50
CA HIS A 221 26.42 -9.80 -33.86
C HIS A 221 27.32 -9.09 -34.88
N ASN A 222 27.45 -9.66 -36.07
CA ASN A 222 28.17 -9.00 -37.16
C ASN A 222 27.23 -7.95 -37.80
N VAL A 223 27.63 -6.68 -37.76
CA VAL A 223 26.81 -5.55 -38.22
C VAL A 223 26.56 -5.61 -39.74
N ASP A 224 27.48 -6.20 -40.51
CA ASP A 224 27.39 -6.28 -41.97
C ASP A 224 26.37 -7.30 -42.45
N SER A 225 26.16 -8.39 -41.71
CA SER A 225 25.15 -9.41 -42.05
C SER A 225 23.70 -8.92 -41.88
N VAL A 226 23.50 -7.76 -41.27
CA VAL A 226 22.17 -7.27 -40.85
C VAL A 226 21.68 -6.08 -41.68
N LYS A 227 22.53 -5.50 -42.53
CA LYS A 227 22.22 -4.28 -43.30
C LYS A 227 20.94 -4.39 -44.15
N ASN A 228 20.58 -5.59 -44.61
CA ASN A 228 19.42 -5.83 -45.48
C ASN A 228 18.32 -6.70 -44.82
N LEU A 229 18.42 -7.00 -43.52
CA LEU A 229 17.37 -7.79 -42.85
C LEU A 229 16.18 -6.92 -42.49
N GLN A 230 14.98 -7.37 -42.87
CA GLN A 230 13.75 -6.80 -42.37
C GLN A 230 13.48 -7.25 -40.94
N LYS A 231 12.81 -6.38 -40.17
CA LYS A 231 12.32 -6.67 -38.83
C LYS A 231 11.48 -7.94 -38.82
N TYR A 232 11.68 -8.79 -37.81
CA TYR A 232 11.13 -10.14 -37.68
C TYR A 232 11.67 -11.19 -38.67
N GLY A 233 12.70 -10.86 -39.46
CA GLY A 233 13.41 -11.83 -40.29
C GLY A 233 14.25 -12.81 -39.46
N LYS A 234 14.53 -13.99 -40.01
CA LYS A 234 15.44 -14.96 -39.39
C LYS A 234 16.88 -14.49 -39.54
N TYR A 235 17.60 -14.38 -38.43
CA TYR A 235 19.00 -14.00 -38.38
C TYR A 235 19.87 -15.13 -38.98
N PRO A 236 20.88 -14.80 -39.81
CA PRO A 236 21.54 -15.78 -40.69
C PRO A 236 22.53 -16.73 -39.98
N THR A 237 22.98 -16.42 -38.78
CA THR A 237 23.95 -17.25 -38.04
C THR A 237 23.35 -17.75 -36.72
N ALA A 238 23.62 -19.02 -36.41
CA ALA A 238 23.09 -19.62 -35.20
C ALA A 238 23.59 -18.92 -33.93
N VAL A 239 22.67 -18.45 -33.10
CA VAL A 239 22.99 -17.71 -31.87
C VAL A 239 23.09 -18.69 -30.71
N LYS A 240 24.30 -18.90 -30.17
CA LYS A 240 24.47 -19.66 -28.93
C LYS A 240 24.27 -18.75 -27.73
N CYS A 241 23.12 -18.86 -27.09
CA CYS A 241 22.79 -18.17 -25.86
C CYS A 241 23.32 -18.97 -24.65
N ASP A 242 24.50 -18.60 -24.15
CA ASP A 242 25.03 -19.10 -22.86
C ASP A 242 24.95 -17.98 -21.80
N PRO A 243 24.11 -18.12 -20.76
CA PRO A 243 23.91 -17.10 -19.73
C PRO A 243 25.17 -16.70 -18.96
N ASN A 244 26.19 -17.58 -18.93
CA ASN A 244 27.41 -17.36 -18.16
C ASN A 244 28.50 -16.64 -18.95
N THR A 245 28.32 -16.47 -20.26
CA THR A 245 29.31 -15.83 -21.14
C THR A 245 28.80 -14.49 -21.62
N VAL A 246 29.65 -13.46 -21.54
CA VAL A 246 29.36 -12.12 -22.06
C VAL A 246 30.32 -11.80 -23.20
N SER A 247 29.78 -11.39 -24.35
CA SER A 247 30.59 -11.16 -25.55
C SER A 247 30.42 -9.76 -26.14
N MET A 248 29.25 -9.14 -26.02
CA MET A 248 28.97 -7.84 -26.60
C MET A 248 29.43 -6.69 -25.68
N SER A 249 30.67 -6.22 -25.88
CA SER A 249 31.19 -5.02 -25.21
C SER A 249 30.58 -3.75 -25.80
N ILE A 250 30.18 -2.81 -24.96
CA ILE A 250 29.65 -1.52 -25.40
C ILE A 250 30.82 -0.59 -25.76
N LYS A 251 30.76 0.05 -26.94
CA LYS A 251 31.74 1.05 -27.40
C LYS A 251 31.04 2.23 -28.06
N GLU A 252 31.62 3.42 -27.93
CA GLU A 252 31.15 4.62 -28.63
C GLU A 252 31.16 4.42 -30.16
N GLY A 253 30.12 4.90 -30.83
CA GLY A 253 29.99 4.80 -32.29
C GLY A 253 29.66 3.41 -32.83
N GLN A 254 29.54 2.38 -31.99
CA GLN A 254 29.10 1.05 -32.44
C GLN A 254 27.58 0.88 -32.31
N PRO A 255 26.86 0.40 -33.34
CA PRO A 255 25.45 0.08 -33.24
C PRO A 255 25.23 -1.25 -32.51
N ILE A 256 24.09 -1.37 -31.82
CA ILE A 256 23.67 -2.60 -31.15
C ILE A 256 22.63 -3.29 -32.02
N VAL A 257 22.76 -4.61 -32.15
CA VAL A 257 21.81 -5.47 -32.85
C VAL A 257 21.05 -6.26 -31.79
N PHE A 258 19.72 -6.17 -31.82
CA PHE A 258 18.85 -6.93 -30.93
C PHE A 258 18.21 -8.10 -31.66
N THR A 259 18.22 -9.26 -31.00
CA THR A 259 17.60 -10.48 -31.52
C THR A 259 16.86 -11.18 -30.38
N TYR A 260 15.90 -12.04 -30.71
CA TYR A 260 15.19 -12.82 -29.71
C TYR A 260 14.77 -14.19 -30.23
N GLU A 261 14.43 -15.08 -29.32
CA GLU A 261 13.80 -16.36 -29.62
C GLU A 261 12.68 -16.63 -28.62
N VAL A 262 11.68 -17.39 -29.06
CA VAL A 262 10.51 -17.77 -28.26
C VAL A 262 10.27 -19.26 -28.37
N THR A 263 10.16 -19.90 -27.20
CA THR A 263 9.79 -21.31 -27.06
C THR A 263 8.53 -21.43 -26.21
N PHE A 264 7.60 -22.25 -26.66
CA PHE A 264 6.40 -22.61 -25.91
C PHE A 264 6.56 -24.01 -25.33
N GLU A 265 6.30 -24.15 -24.04
CA GLU A 265 6.37 -25.41 -23.31
C GLU A 265 5.03 -25.67 -22.61
N GLU A 266 4.50 -26.88 -22.78
CA GLU A 266 3.26 -27.27 -22.10
C GLU A 266 3.56 -27.62 -20.63
N SER A 267 2.84 -26.99 -19.70
CA SER A 267 3.03 -27.16 -18.26
C SER A 267 1.75 -27.65 -17.58
N ASP A 268 1.90 -28.45 -16.52
CA ASP A 268 0.79 -28.96 -15.70
C ASP A 268 0.24 -27.92 -14.70
N ILE A 269 0.80 -26.70 -14.68
CA ILE A 269 0.35 -25.61 -13.81
C ILE A 269 -1.04 -25.17 -14.26
N LYS A 270 -2.02 -25.27 -13.35
CA LYS A 270 -3.38 -24.76 -13.60
C LYS A 270 -3.39 -23.24 -13.57
N TRP A 271 -4.32 -22.63 -14.30
CA TRP A 271 -4.45 -21.17 -14.36
C TRP A 271 -4.55 -20.48 -12.98
N PRO A 272 -5.32 -20.99 -11.99
CA PRO A 272 -5.37 -20.36 -10.67
C PRO A 272 -4.03 -20.35 -9.91
N SER A 273 -3.19 -21.36 -10.14
CA SER A 273 -1.87 -21.51 -9.49
C SER A 273 -0.72 -20.84 -10.24
N ARG A 274 -0.99 -20.16 -11.38
CA ARG A 274 0.07 -19.56 -12.23
C ARG A 274 0.94 -18.53 -11.50
N TRP A 275 0.38 -17.88 -10.50
CA TRP A 275 1.09 -16.89 -9.69
C TRP A 275 1.95 -17.51 -8.58
N ASP A 276 1.76 -18.78 -8.22
CA ASP A 276 2.47 -19.40 -7.09
C ASP A 276 3.99 -19.39 -7.25
N ALA A 277 4.48 -19.54 -8.49
CA ALA A 277 5.91 -19.47 -8.81
C ALA A 277 6.51 -18.07 -8.53
N TYR A 278 5.73 -17.02 -8.75
CA TYR A 278 6.12 -15.62 -8.56
C TYR A 278 6.02 -15.18 -7.08
N LEU A 279 5.15 -15.82 -6.33
CA LEU A 279 4.75 -15.43 -4.97
C LEU A 279 5.45 -16.23 -3.87
N LYS A 280 6.27 -17.22 -4.23
CA LYS A 280 6.94 -18.11 -3.29
C LYS A 280 8.01 -17.36 -2.49
N MET A 281 7.64 -16.86 -1.32
CA MET A 281 8.58 -16.34 -0.32
C MET A 281 8.99 -17.41 0.68
N GLU A 282 10.29 -17.61 0.84
CA GLU A 282 10.85 -18.37 1.97
C GLU A 282 10.79 -17.48 3.23
N GLY A 283 10.12 -17.94 4.30
CA GLY A 283 10.05 -17.13 5.54
C GLY A 283 8.79 -17.27 6.39
N SER A 284 7.85 -18.17 6.07
CA SER A 284 6.59 -18.34 6.84
C SER A 284 6.80 -18.52 8.36
N LYS A 285 7.90 -19.17 8.76
CA LYS A 285 8.27 -19.34 10.18
C LYS A 285 8.50 -18.02 10.91
N VAL A 286 9.02 -17.00 10.23
CA VAL A 286 9.32 -15.69 10.81
C VAL A 286 8.03 -14.91 11.07
N HIS A 287 7.05 -14.98 10.16
CA HIS A 287 5.73 -14.38 10.36
C HIS A 287 4.99 -15.00 11.57
N TRP A 288 5.06 -16.32 11.73
CA TRP A 288 4.49 -16.99 12.92
C TRP A 288 5.17 -16.58 14.21
N PHE A 289 6.49 -16.38 14.20
CA PHE A 289 7.23 -15.86 15.35
C PHE A 289 6.78 -14.44 15.72
N SER A 290 6.55 -13.57 14.74
CA SER A 290 6.01 -12.22 14.93
C SER A 290 4.64 -12.21 15.63
N ILE A 291 3.74 -13.10 15.18
CA ILE A 291 2.40 -13.22 15.77
C ILE A 291 2.49 -13.69 17.23
N LEU A 292 3.33 -14.69 17.53
CA LEU A 292 3.50 -15.19 18.89
C LEU A 292 4.05 -14.12 19.84
N ASN A 293 5.05 -13.35 19.40
CA ASN A 293 5.59 -12.24 20.19
C ASN A 293 4.53 -11.17 20.47
N SER A 294 3.72 -10.83 19.47
CA SER A 294 2.63 -9.86 19.60
C SER A 294 1.54 -10.32 20.58
N LEU A 295 1.16 -11.60 20.54
CA LEU A 295 0.20 -12.19 21.47
C LEU A 295 0.70 -12.18 22.93
N MET A 296 2.01 -12.37 23.15
CA MET A 296 2.61 -12.26 24.48
C MET A 296 2.47 -10.85 25.05
N VAL A 297 2.72 -9.82 24.24
CA VAL A 297 2.56 -8.42 24.66
C VAL A 297 1.09 -8.10 24.99
N ILE A 298 0.16 -8.53 24.14
CA ILE A 298 -1.29 -8.32 24.36
C ILE A 298 -1.75 -9.00 25.64
N THR A 299 -1.40 -10.27 25.85
CA THR A 299 -1.83 -10.98 27.08
C THR A 299 -1.30 -10.34 28.35
N PHE A 300 -0.07 -9.81 28.32
CA PHE A 300 0.51 -9.05 29.42
C PHE A 300 -0.25 -7.73 29.68
N LEU A 301 -0.49 -6.93 28.65
CA LEU A 301 -1.22 -5.67 28.74
C LEU A 301 -2.69 -5.87 29.14
N ALA A 302 -3.37 -6.85 28.55
CA ALA A 302 -4.70 -7.29 28.94
C ALA A 302 -4.77 -7.67 30.42
N GLY A 303 -3.73 -8.33 30.95
CA GLY A 303 -3.60 -8.62 32.37
C GLY A 303 -3.58 -7.35 33.24
N ILE A 304 -2.81 -6.32 32.83
CA ILE A 304 -2.78 -5.02 33.52
C ILE A 304 -4.15 -4.34 33.46
N VAL A 305 -4.77 -4.31 32.29
CA VAL A 305 -6.11 -3.73 32.10
C VAL A 305 -7.15 -4.46 32.95
N LEU A 306 -7.12 -5.80 32.97
CA LEU A 306 -7.98 -6.61 33.83
C LEU A 306 -7.77 -6.29 35.31
N VAL A 307 -6.53 -6.10 35.76
CA VAL A 307 -6.25 -5.68 37.15
C VAL A 307 -6.82 -4.28 37.43
N ILE A 308 -6.71 -3.34 36.49
CA ILE A 308 -7.32 -2.01 36.61
C ILE A 308 -8.84 -2.16 36.75
N PHE A 309 -9.50 -2.92 35.88
CA PHE A 309 -10.95 -3.17 35.94
C PHE A 309 -11.36 -3.92 37.22
N LEU A 310 -10.64 -4.96 37.63
CA LEU A 310 -10.93 -5.68 38.87
C LEU A 310 -10.72 -4.79 40.09
N ARG A 311 -9.74 -3.88 40.08
CA ARG A 311 -9.56 -2.89 41.15
C ARG A 311 -10.69 -1.87 41.18
N THR A 312 -11.15 -1.38 40.03
CA THR A 312 -12.29 -0.44 39.99
C THR A 312 -13.58 -1.12 40.44
N VAL A 313 -13.84 -2.36 40.00
CA VAL A 313 -15.03 -3.15 40.35
C VAL A 313 -15.01 -3.68 41.80
N ARG A 314 -13.91 -4.27 42.28
CA ARG A 314 -13.83 -4.77 43.68
C ARG A 314 -14.00 -3.65 44.69
N ARG A 315 -13.50 -2.45 44.39
CA ARG A 315 -13.67 -1.28 45.28
C ARG A 315 -15.11 -0.76 45.31
N ASP A 316 -15.91 -1.06 44.29
CA ASP A 316 -17.37 -0.84 44.31
C ASP A 316 -18.11 -1.92 45.12
N LEU A 317 -17.63 -3.18 45.09
CA LEU A 317 -18.18 -4.27 45.89
C LEU A 317 -17.84 -4.16 47.39
N THR A 318 -16.62 -3.75 47.73
CA THR A 318 -16.20 -3.57 49.14
C THR A 318 -16.80 -2.33 49.81
N ARG A 319 -17.55 -1.52 49.07
CA ARG A 319 -18.44 -0.50 49.66
C ARG A 319 -19.70 -1.13 50.31
N TYR A 320 -19.89 -2.44 50.18
CA TYR A 320 -20.98 -3.21 50.82
C TYR A 320 -20.53 -4.15 51.96
N GLU A 321 -19.23 -4.33 52.21
CA GLU A 321 -18.75 -5.06 53.39
C GLU A 321 -18.02 -4.10 54.33
N GLU A 322 -18.77 -3.63 55.32
CA GLU A 322 -18.26 -2.88 56.47
C GLU A 322 -17.35 -3.76 57.34
N LEU A 323 -16.15 -4.13 56.90
CA LEU A 323 -15.15 -4.81 57.74
C LEU A 323 -13.76 -4.69 57.10
N ASP A 324 -13.16 -3.49 57.17
CA ASP A 324 -11.80 -3.29 57.71
C ASP A 324 -11.44 -1.79 57.62
N LYS A 325 -11.42 -1.07 58.74
CA LYS A 325 -11.29 0.41 58.75
C LYS A 325 -9.83 0.90 58.78
N GLU A 326 -8.87 0.05 59.14
CA GLU A 326 -7.48 0.47 59.38
C GLU A 326 -6.53 0.12 58.22
N ALA A 327 -6.68 -1.03 57.56
CA ALA A 327 -5.94 -1.35 56.33
C ALA A 327 -6.38 -0.50 55.12
N GLN A 328 -7.63 -0.03 55.13
CA GLN A 328 -8.24 0.72 54.04
C GLN A 328 -7.78 2.19 54.01
N ALA A 329 -7.51 2.81 55.16
CA ALA A 329 -7.17 4.24 55.25
C ALA A 329 -5.81 4.54 54.59
N GLN A 330 -4.81 3.70 54.83
CA GLN A 330 -3.46 3.86 54.29
C GLN A 330 -3.37 3.49 52.79
N MET A 331 -4.30 2.68 52.28
CA MET A 331 -4.45 2.36 50.86
C MET A 331 -5.31 3.38 50.08
N ASN A 332 -6.18 4.12 50.78
CA ASN A 332 -7.12 5.09 50.19
C ASN A 332 -6.46 6.44 49.82
N GLU A 333 -5.41 6.85 50.52
CA GLU A 333 -4.74 8.14 50.31
C GLU A 333 -3.82 8.17 49.09
N GLU A 334 -3.12 7.07 48.76
CA GLU A 334 -2.16 7.02 47.64
C GLU A 334 -2.77 6.59 46.29
N LEU A 335 -3.99 6.02 46.24
CA LEU A 335 -4.49 5.31 45.04
C LEU A 335 -5.81 5.83 44.44
N SER A 336 -6.37 6.95 44.93
CA SER A 336 -7.68 7.46 44.50
C SER A 336 -7.66 8.82 43.77
N GLY A 337 -6.52 9.25 43.23
CA GLY A 337 -6.37 10.53 42.53
C GLY A 337 -7.32 10.73 41.36
N TRP A 338 -7.71 9.65 40.66
CA TRP A 338 -8.66 9.75 39.54
C TRP A 338 -10.07 10.16 39.98
N LYS A 339 -10.50 9.84 41.21
CA LYS A 339 -11.79 10.31 41.76
C LYS A 339 -11.75 11.79 42.13
N LEU A 340 -10.57 12.34 42.34
CA LEU A 340 -10.40 13.75 42.70
C LEU A 340 -10.50 14.69 41.48
N VAL A 341 -10.41 14.14 40.26
CA VAL A 341 -10.52 14.88 38.99
C VAL A 341 -11.89 14.75 38.31
N VAL A 342 -12.88 14.18 39.01
CA VAL A 342 -14.26 13.99 38.52
C VAL A 342 -14.84 15.28 37.91
N GLY A 343 -14.61 16.43 38.55
CA GLY A 343 -15.10 17.73 38.09
C GLY A 343 -14.31 18.38 36.95
N ASP A 344 -13.18 17.83 36.50
CA ASP A 344 -12.34 18.46 35.46
C ASP A 344 -11.98 17.54 34.28
N VAL A 345 -12.26 16.24 34.38
CA VAL A 345 -11.85 15.24 33.38
C VAL A 345 -12.45 15.44 31.98
N PHE A 346 -13.66 15.98 31.88
CA PHE A 346 -14.35 16.25 30.61
C PHE A 346 -14.17 17.69 30.10
N ARG A 347 -13.25 18.46 30.70
CA ARG A 347 -12.96 19.82 30.23
C ARG A 347 -12.42 19.78 28.81
N ALA A 348 -12.85 20.75 27.98
CA ALA A 348 -12.43 20.85 26.60
C ALA A 348 -10.89 20.92 26.49
N PRO A 349 -10.27 20.11 25.60
CA PRO A 349 -8.83 20.13 25.41
C PRO A 349 -8.35 21.41 24.73
N THR A 350 -7.05 21.69 24.82
CA THR A 350 -6.41 22.74 24.02
C THR A 350 -6.59 22.44 22.53
N ASN A 351 -7.05 23.40 21.72
CA ASN A 351 -7.33 23.21 20.28
C ASN A 351 -8.28 22.01 19.97
N PRO A 352 -9.52 22.02 20.48
CA PRO A 352 -10.44 20.88 20.35
C PRO A 352 -10.83 20.58 18.89
N SER A 353 -10.84 21.61 18.03
CA SER A 353 -11.11 21.44 16.59
C SER A 353 -10.05 20.55 15.92
N LEU A 354 -8.76 20.74 16.24
CA LEU A 354 -7.68 19.96 15.65
C LEU A 354 -7.76 18.49 16.06
N LEU A 355 -8.05 18.22 17.33
CA LEU A 355 -8.23 16.85 17.82
C LEU A 355 -9.37 16.14 17.08
N CYS A 356 -10.51 16.81 16.90
CA CYS A 356 -11.65 16.25 16.17
C CYS A 356 -11.32 15.93 14.71
N ILE A 357 -10.57 16.82 14.06
CA ILE A 357 -10.09 16.64 12.68
C ILE A 357 -9.17 15.42 12.59
N MET A 358 -8.14 15.34 13.45
CA MET A 358 -7.17 14.25 13.44
C MET A 358 -7.80 12.89 13.75
N VAL A 359 -8.77 12.85 14.67
CA VAL A 359 -9.53 11.64 15.00
C VAL A 359 -10.43 11.21 13.84
N GLY A 360 -11.09 12.14 13.16
CA GLY A 360 -11.89 11.85 11.96
C GLY A 360 -11.04 11.26 10.83
N ASP A 361 -9.92 11.91 10.50
CA ASP A 361 -8.99 11.45 9.46
C ASP A 361 -8.39 10.09 9.81
N GLY A 362 -8.06 9.84 11.09
CA GLY A 362 -7.56 8.54 11.51
C GLY A 362 -8.59 7.41 11.41
N VAL A 363 -9.89 7.67 11.66
CA VAL A 363 -10.95 6.68 11.40
C VAL A 363 -11.03 6.36 9.91
N GLN A 364 -10.92 7.37 9.05
CA GLN A 364 -10.93 7.19 7.60
C GLN A 364 -9.76 6.34 7.11
N ILE A 365 -8.54 6.67 7.55
CA ILE A 365 -7.32 5.96 7.17
C ILE A 365 -7.33 4.53 7.70
N LEU A 366 -7.71 4.33 8.97
CA LEU A 366 -7.82 3.00 9.57
C LEU A 366 -8.87 2.15 8.86
N GLY A 367 -10.06 2.71 8.59
CA GLY A 367 -11.11 2.03 7.86
C GLY A 367 -10.66 1.63 6.45
N MET A 368 -9.96 2.53 5.74
CA MET A 368 -9.41 2.25 4.40
C MET A 368 -8.40 1.10 4.47
N ALA A 369 -7.49 1.11 5.45
CA ALA A 369 -6.52 0.04 5.63
C ALA A 369 -7.19 -1.31 5.90
N VAL A 370 -8.17 -1.36 6.82
CA VAL A 370 -8.91 -2.59 7.16
C VAL A 370 -9.65 -3.14 5.94
N VAL A 371 -10.42 -2.30 5.23
CA VAL A 371 -11.20 -2.74 4.07
C VAL A 371 -10.28 -3.20 2.94
N THR A 372 -9.23 -2.44 2.63
CA THR A 372 -8.30 -2.81 1.55
C THR A 372 -7.61 -4.13 1.83
N ILE A 373 -7.07 -4.30 3.05
CA ILE A 373 -6.36 -5.52 3.43
C ILE A 373 -7.33 -6.71 3.51
N LEU A 374 -8.57 -6.50 3.97
CA LEU A 374 -9.59 -7.56 3.98
C LEU A 374 -9.92 -8.05 2.56
N PHE A 375 -10.15 -7.12 1.62
CA PHE A 375 -10.42 -7.50 0.22
C PHE A 375 -9.22 -8.16 -0.45
N ALA A 376 -7.99 -7.72 -0.12
CA ALA A 376 -6.77 -8.38 -0.56
C ALA A 376 -6.63 -9.79 0.04
N ALA A 377 -6.95 -9.97 1.32
CA ALA A 377 -6.92 -11.27 2.01
C ALA A 377 -7.98 -12.26 1.49
N LEU A 378 -9.15 -11.76 1.06
CA LEU A 378 -10.19 -12.57 0.41
C LEU A 378 -9.86 -12.91 -1.06
N GLY A 379 -8.79 -12.34 -1.63
CA GLY A 379 -8.36 -12.61 -3.00
C GLY A 379 -9.08 -11.79 -4.08
N PHE A 380 -9.86 -10.77 -3.71
CA PHE A 380 -10.51 -9.88 -4.68
C PHE A 380 -9.54 -8.93 -5.38
N MET A 381 -8.40 -8.63 -4.74
CA MET A 381 -7.32 -7.84 -5.31
C MET A 381 -6.05 -8.69 -5.35
N SER A 382 -5.49 -8.90 -6.54
CA SER A 382 -4.27 -9.68 -6.68
C SER A 382 -3.09 -8.93 -6.06
N PRO A 383 -2.29 -9.59 -5.18
CA PRO A 383 -1.02 -9.09 -4.66
C PRO A 383 -0.03 -8.62 -5.72
N ALA A 384 -0.13 -9.17 -6.93
CA ALA A 384 0.78 -8.87 -8.03
C ALA A 384 0.45 -7.56 -8.76
N SER A 385 -0.81 -7.13 -8.75
CA SER A 385 -1.24 -5.87 -9.38
C SER A 385 -1.20 -4.73 -8.34
N ARG A 386 0.00 -4.23 -8.05
CA ARG A 386 0.21 -3.18 -7.03
C ARG A 386 -0.64 -1.92 -7.30
N GLY A 387 -0.82 -1.52 -8.57
CA GLY A 387 -1.66 -0.37 -8.90
C GLY A 387 -3.15 -0.57 -8.64
N THR A 388 -3.67 -1.80 -8.78
CA THR A 388 -5.05 -2.12 -8.36
C THR A 388 -5.24 -1.91 -6.87
N LEU A 389 -4.24 -2.29 -6.04
CA LEU A 389 -4.28 -2.05 -4.60
C LEU A 389 -4.34 -0.55 -4.28
N VAL A 390 -3.50 0.28 -4.92
CA VAL A 390 -3.52 1.74 -4.71
C VAL A 390 -4.84 2.35 -5.19
N THR A 391 -5.35 1.93 -6.34
CA THR A 391 -6.64 2.39 -6.87
C THR A 391 -7.78 2.03 -5.89
N GLY A 392 -7.76 0.81 -5.36
CA GLY A 392 -8.68 0.34 -4.31
C GLY A 392 -8.57 1.18 -3.03
N MET A 393 -7.36 1.47 -2.56
CA MET A 393 -7.13 2.34 -1.40
C MET A 393 -7.74 3.73 -1.61
N LEU A 394 -7.51 4.36 -2.77
CA LEU A 394 -8.09 5.68 -3.08
C LEU A 394 -9.63 5.63 -3.12
N PHE A 395 -10.19 4.59 -3.72
CA PHE A 395 -11.64 4.40 -3.77
C PHE A 395 -12.25 4.25 -2.38
N PHE A 396 -11.72 3.36 -1.55
CA PHE A 396 -12.20 3.16 -0.18
C PHE A 396 -11.97 4.39 0.69
N TYR A 397 -10.85 5.09 0.51
CA TYR A 397 -10.58 6.35 1.19
C TYR A 397 -11.67 7.40 0.91
N MET A 398 -12.07 7.58 -0.35
CA MET A 398 -13.13 8.52 -0.71
C MET A 398 -14.47 8.18 -0.05
N ILE A 399 -14.89 6.91 -0.10
CA ILE A 399 -16.17 6.46 0.46
C ILE A 399 -16.19 6.62 1.99
N LEU A 400 -15.10 6.23 2.65
CA LEU A 400 -14.97 6.33 4.10
C LEU A 400 -14.82 7.77 4.60
N GLY A 401 -14.73 8.76 3.71
CA GLY A 401 -14.86 10.17 4.05
C GLY A 401 -16.15 10.48 4.82
N ILE A 402 -17.24 9.76 4.56
CA ILE A 402 -18.50 9.89 5.32
C ILE A 402 -18.28 9.57 6.80
N ALA A 403 -17.51 8.52 7.13
CA ALA A 403 -17.20 8.15 8.50
C ALA A 403 -16.31 9.21 9.18
N ALA A 404 -15.33 9.75 8.44
CA ALA A 404 -14.44 10.82 8.90
C ALA A 404 -15.23 12.05 9.36
N GLY A 405 -16.10 12.56 8.48
CA GLY A 405 -16.95 13.71 8.75
C GLY A 405 -17.92 13.47 9.90
N TYR A 406 -18.52 12.27 9.95
CA TYR A 406 -19.42 11.88 11.04
C TYR A 406 -18.73 11.92 12.41
N VAL A 407 -17.57 11.26 12.53
CA VAL A 407 -16.84 11.17 13.81
C VAL A 407 -16.30 12.54 14.22
N ALA A 408 -15.68 13.29 13.31
CA ALA A 408 -15.12 14.61 13.60
C ALA A 408 -16.20 15.58 14.10
N VAL A 409 -17.35 15.68 13.40
CA VAL A 409 -18.42 16.59 13.79
C VAL A 409 -19.14 16.11 15.05
N ARG A 410 -19.36 14.80 15.22
CA ARG A 410 -19.99 14.28 16.44
C ARG A 410 -19.13 14.52 17.68
N LEU A 411 -17.81 14.36 17.56
CA LEU A 411 -16.88 14.68 18.65
C LEU A 411 -16.83 16.18 18.94
N TRP A 412 -16.82 17.02 17.89
CA TRP A 412 -16.90 18.48 18.05
C TRP A 412 -18.14 18.91 18.84
N ARG A 413 -19.31 18.36 18.48
CA ARG A 413 -20.56 18.64 19.20
C ARG A 413 -20.53 18.13 20.64
N THR A 414 -19.90 16.99 20.89
CA THR A 414 -19.74 16.42 22.23
C THR A 414 -18.89 17.34 23.11
N ILE A 415 -17.78 17.86 22.60
CA ILE A 415 -16.90 18.78 23.35
C ILE A 415 -17.54 20.17 23.50
N GLY A 416 -18.26 20.65 22.48
CA GLY A 416 -18.92 21.94 22.46
C GLY A 416 -20.28 22.01 23.15
N GLY A 417 -20.64 21.02 23.98
CA GLY A 417 -21.90 21.04 24.74
C GLY A 417 -23.19 20.94 23.89
N GLY A 418 -23.09 20.37 22.69
CA GLY A 418 -24.21 20.15 21.78
C GLY A 418 -24.44 21.23 20.72
N ASP A 419 -23.66 22.32 20.74
CA ASP A 419 -23.78 23.42 19.78
C ASP A 419 -23.54 22.93 18.35
N HIS A 420 -24.46 23.29 17.45
CA HIS A 420 -24.35 22.99 16.03
C HIS A 420 -23.42 23.98 15.31
N ILE A 421 -23.02 25.08 15.94
CA ILE A 421 -22.28 26.15 15.29
C ILE A 421 -20.88 25.66 14.88
N GLY A 422 -20.50 25.90 13.63
CA GLY A 422 -19.17 25.56 13.12
C GLY A 422 -18.97 24.13 12.60
N TRP A 423 -20.02 23.28 12.55
CA TRP A 423 -19.91 21.90 12.05
C TRP A 423 -19.34 21.82 10.63
N VAL A 424 -19.74 22.74 9.74
CA VAL A 424 -19.25 22.83 8.35
C VAL A 424 -17.74 23.13 8.33
N SER A 425 -17.27 24.03 9.21
CA SER A 425 -15.86 24.40 9.30
C SER A 425 -15.00 23.21 9.73
N VAL A 426 -15.45 22.44 10.73
CA VAL A 426 -14.74 21.23 11.21
C VAL A 426 -14.72 20.16 10.13
N SER A 427 -15.86 19.90 9.48
CA SER A 427 -15.95 18.89 8.42
C SER A 427 -15.12 19.26 7.19
N TRP A 428 -15.08 20.54 6.81
CA TRP A 428 -14.22 21.03 5.73
C TRP A 428 -12.73 20.87 6.05
N LYS A 429 -12.33 21.21 7.29
CA LYS A 429 -10.94 21.04 7.72
C LYS A 429 -10.54 19.56 7.80
N ALA A 430 -11.43 18.67 8.23
CA ALA A 430 -11.21 17.22 8.16
C ALA A 430 -10.96 16.77 6.72
N ALA A 431 -11.81 17.17 5.78
CA ALA A 431 -11.65 16.84 4.37
C ALA A 431 -10.32 17.33 3.74
N CYS A 432 -9.70 18.36 4.31
CA CYS A 432 -8.52 19.01 3.76
C CYS A 432 -7.22 18.75 4.55
N PHE A 433 -7.30 18.22 5.78
CA PHE A 433 -6.13 18.12 6.66
C PHE A 433 -5.14 17.06 6.16
N PHE A 434 -5.50 15.78 6.19
CA PHE A 434 -4.62 14.74 5.67
C PHE A 434 -4.38 14.83 4.15
N PRO A 435 -5.40 15.02 3.28
CA PRO A 435 -5.17 15.17 1.85
C PRO A 435 -4.32 16.38 1.49
N GLY A 436 -4.42 17.49 2.23
CA GLY A 436 -3.57 18.66 2.03
C GLY A 436 -2.10 18.39 2.35
N ILE A 437 -1.82 17.67 3.45
CA ILE A 437 -0.47 17.24 3.80
C ILE A 437 0.07 16.27 2.73
N ALA A 438 -0.75 15.30 2.31
CA ALA A 438 -0.40 14.34 1.26
C ALA A 438 -0.06 15.05 -0.05
N PHE A 439 -0.89 16.00 -0.48
CA PHE A 439 -0.71 16.76 -1.71
C PHE A 439 0.54 17.64 -1.66
N LEU A 440 0.84 18.25 -0.52
CA LEU A 440 2.07 19.03 -0.31
C LEU A 440 3.30 18.14 -0.51
N ILE A 441 3.37 17.00 0.20
CA ILE A 441 4.50 16.06 0.10
C ILE A 441 4.62 15.57 -1.34
N LEU A 442 3.53 15.11 -1.95
CA LEU A 442 3.51 14.60 -3.32
C LEU A 442 4.01 15.65 -4.32
N THR A 443 3.57 16.90 -4.18
CA THR A 443 3.97 17.99 -5.07
C THR A 443 5.46 18.29 -4.93
N THR A 444 5.99 18.34 -3.69
CA THR A 444 7.42 18.55 -3.44
C THR A 444 8.27 17.42 -4.04
N LEU A 445 7.88 16.16 -3.83
CA LEU A 445 8.58 15.01 -4.40
C LEU A 445 8.47 14.99 -5.93
N ASN A 446 7.32 15.36 -6.48
CA ASN A 446 7.13 15.39 -7.92
C ASN A 446 8.01 16.44 -8.62
N PHE A 447 8.22 17.61 -8.00
CA PHE A 447 9.16 18.60 -8.53
C PHE A 447 10.60 18.05 -8.63
N LEU A 448 11.02 17.23 -7.66
CA LEU A 448 12.32 16.56 -7.71
C LEU A 448 12.38 15.53 -8.85
N LEU A 449 11.31 14.73 -9.01
CA LEU A 449 11.22 13.73 -10.08
C LEU A 449 11.23 14.36 -11.47
N TRP A 450 10.56 15.50 -11.66
CA TRP A 450 10.64 16.29 -12.90
C TRP A 450 12.05 16.83 -13.15
N GLY A 451 12.71 17.35 -12.11
CA GLY A 451 14.09 17.83 -12.22
C GLY A 451 15.08 16.75 -12.64
N SER A 452 14.80 15.48 -12.34
CA SER A 452 15.63 14.32 -12.69
C SER A 452 15.18 13.57 -13.95
N HIS A 453 14.20 14.08 -14.69
CA HIS A 453 13.62 13.42 -15.88
C HIS A 453 13.16 11.97 -15.63
N SER A 454 12.73 11.64 -14.41
CA SER A 454 12.25 10.30 -14.06
C SER A 454 10.85 10.05 -14.62
N THR A 455 10.56 8.81 -15.02
CA THR A 455 9.21 8.40 -15.43
C THR A 455 8.22 8.34 -14.28
N GLY A 456 8.72 8.25 -13.05
CA GLY A 456 7.90 8.31 -11.84
C GLY A 456 7.31 9.70 -11.59
N ALA A 457 7.75 10.71 -12.35
CA ALA A 457 7.14 12.02 -12.28
C ALA A 457 5.70 11.97 -12.83
N ILE A 458 4.77 12.34 -11.96
CA ILE A 458 3.34 12.39 -12.23
C ILE A 458 3.06 13.54 -13.21
N PRO A 459 2.37 13.28 -14.34
CA PRO A 459 2.02 14.32 -15.30
C PRO A 459 0.99 15.30 -14.71
N LEU A 460 0.99 16.55 -15.19
CA LEU A 460 0.08 17.60 -14.72
C LEU A 460 -1.40 17.19 -14.88
N SER A 461 -1.75 16.44 -15.92
CA SER A 461 -3.10 15.90 -16.13
C SER A 461 -3.58 15.05 -14.95
N LEU A 462 -2.70 14.22 -14.40
CA LEU A 462 -3.01 13.37 -13.25
C LEU A 462 -3.20 14.19 -11.97
N PHE A 463 -2.41 15.25 -11.76
CA PHE A 463 -2.66 16.19 -10.66
C PHE A 463 -4.05 16.80 -10.73
N VAL A 464 -4.50 17.20 -11.93
CA VAL A 464 -5.86 17.75 -12.10
C VAL A 464 -6.91 16.69 -11.79
N ILE A 465 -6.72 15.44 -12.22
CA ILE A 465 -7.65 14.33 -11.91
C ILE A 465 -7.71 14.10 -10.39
N LEU A 466 -6.57 14.06 -9.70
CA LEU A 466 -6.53 13.90 -8.24
C LEU A 466 -7.22 15.07 -7.51
N LEU A 467 -7.00 16.30 -7.97
CA LEU A 467 -7.69 17.48 -7.41
C LEU A 467 -9.20 17.41 -7.61
N LEU A 468 -9.66 16.98 -8.78
CA LEU A 468 -11.09 16.79 -9.05
C LEU A 468 -11.68 15.68 -8.17
N LEU A 469 -11.00 14.55 -8.01
CA LEU A 469 -11.44 13.48 -7.09
C LEU A 469 -11.49 13.98 -5.64
N TRP A 470 -10.53 14.79 -5.21
CA TRP A 470 -10.50 15.36 -3.87
C TRP A 470 -11.64 16.36 -3.64
N PHE A 471 -11.77 17.39 -4.47
CA PHE A 471 -12.74 18.48 -4.25
C PHE A 471 -14.17 18.14 -4.72
N CYS A 472 -14.35 17.33 -5.76
CA CYS A 472 -15.68 17.02 -6.30
C CYS A 472 -16.31 15.76 -5.68
N ILE A 473 -15.51 14.86 -5.08
CA ILE A 473 -16.03 13.62 -4.48
C ILE A 473 -15.73 13.57 -2.98
N SER A 474 -14.45 13.57 -2.58
CA SER A 474 -14.07 13.36 -1.17
C SER A 474 -14.61 14.47 -0.23
N VAL A 475 -14.49 15.74 -0.62
CA VAL A 475 -14.99 16.88 0.17
C VAL A 475 -16.53 16.84 0.34
N PRO A 476 -17.36 16.65 -0.71
CA PRO A 476 -18.79 16.47 -0.52
C PRO A 476 -19.17 15.27 0.35
N LEU A 477 -18.51 14.12 0.18
CA LEU A 477 -18.80 12.93 0.98
C LEU A 477 -18.50 13.13 2.47
N THR A 478 -17.38 13.77 2.79
CA THR A 478 -17.05 14.13 4.18
C THR A 478 -18.04 15.13 4.77
N LEU A 479 -18.49 16.13 4.00
CA LEU A 479 -19.55 17.07 4.42
C LEU A 479 -20.89 16.37 4.67
N VAL A 480 -21.27 15.40 3.85
CA VAL A 480 -22.47 14.56 4.07
C VAL A 480 -22.34 13.77 5.37
N GLY A 481 -21.17 13.18 5.62
CA GLY A 481 -20.85 12.56 6.91
C GLY A 481 -20.98 13.52 8.08
N GLY A 482 -20.43 14.73 7.93
CA GLY A 482 -20.53 15.83 8.88
C GLY A 482 -21.97 16.26 9.15
N TYR A 483 -22.83 16.30 8.12
CA TYR A 483 -24.26 16.58 8.28
C TYR A 483 -24.96 15.52 9.13
N PHE A 484 -24.67 14.23 8.92
CA PHE A 484 -25.20 13.16 9.78
C PHE A 484 -24.64 13.23 11.20
N GLY A 485 -23.36 13.58 11.38
CA GLY A 485 -22.76 13.82 12.69
C GLY A 485 -23.38 15.03 13.41
N ALA A 486 -23.73 16.07 12.65
CA ALA A 486 -24.42 17.24 13.16
C ALA A 486 -25.87 16.96 13.57
N LYS A 487 -26.52 15.95 12.97
CA LYS A 487 -27.88 15.53 13.33
C LYS A 487 -27.92 14.49 14.46
N ALA A 488 -26.85 13.72 14.63
CA ALA A 488 -26.74 12.74 15.71
C ALA A 488 -26.82 13.39 17.10
N SER A 489 -27.34 12.67 18.10
CA SER A 489 -27.34 13.17 19.47
C SER A 489 -25.90 13.30 20.00
N PRO A 490 -25.55 14.41 20.67
CA PRO A 490 -24.27 14.54 21.34
C PRO A 490 -24.13 13.48 22.43
N ILE A 491 -22.90 13.04 22.71
CA ILE A 491 -22.63 12.14 23.83
C ILE A 491 -22.67 12.98 25.10
N GLU A 492 -23.60 12.69 26.00
CA GLU A 492 -23.69 13.40 27.28
C GLU A 492 -22.55 12.96 28.20
N PHE A 493 -21.87 13.93 28.81
CA PHE A 493 -20.87 13.64 29.82
C PHE A 493 -21.55 13.19 31.11
N PRO A 494 -21.05 12.12 31.77
CA PRO A 494 -21.67 11.59 32.98
C PRO A 494 -21.57 12.56 34.16
N VAL A 495 -20.66 13.53 34.09
CA VAL A 495 -20.35 14.46 35.17
C VAL A 495 -20.25 15.88 34.63
N ARG A 496 -20.74 16.86 35.42
CA ARG A 496 -20.61 18.29 35.11
C ARG A 496 -19.22 18.80 35.47
N THR A 497 -18.66 19.64 34.60
CA THR A 497 -17.36 20.27 34.81
C THR A 497 -17.45 21.46 35.78
N ASN A 498 -16.46 21.60 36.66
CA ASN A 498 -16.29 22.74 37.55
C ASN A 498 -15.91 24.00 36.78
N GLN A 499 -16.27 25.19 37.31
CA GLN A 499 -15.90 26.46 36.67
C GLN A 499 -14.39 26.73 36.75
N ILE A 500 -13.80 26.50 37.92
CA ILE A 500 -12.37 26.72 38.18
C ILE A 500 -11.62 25.40 37.96
N PRO A 501 -10.59 25.38 37.10
CA PRO A 501 -9.78 24.18 36.89
C PRO A 501 -8.93 23.88 38.13
N ARG A 502 -8.94 22.61 38.57
CA ARG A 502 -8.02 22.13 39.60
C ARG A 502 -6.56 22.21 39.12
N GLU A 503 -5.68 22.65 40.02
CA GLU A 503 -4.23 22.64 39.80
C GLU A 503 -3.70 21.21 39.73
N ILE A 504 -2.81 20.94 38.76
CA ILE A 504 -2.21 19.62 38.57
C ILE A 504 -0.98 19.54 39.48
N PRO A 505 -0.86 18.53 40.35
CA PRO A 505 0.29 18.39 41.24
C PRO A 505 1.59 18.22 40.44
N ALA A 506 2.70 18.73 41.00
CA ALA A 506 4.02 18.60 40.38
C ALA A 506 4.43 17.13 40.26
N GLN A 507 4.63 16.66 39.03
CA GLN A 507 5.00 15.27 38.76
C GLN A 507 6.51 15.06 38.88
N LYS A 508 6.91 13.91 39.45
CA LYS A 508 8.32 13.51 39.57
C LYS A 508 9.00 13.25 38.22
N TYR A 509 8.24 12.82 37.22
CA TYR A 509 8.71 12.59 35.85
C TYR A 509 7.87 13.38 34.85
N PRO A 510 8.46 13.85 33.73
CA PRO A 510 7.71 14.57 32.72
C PRO A 510 6.71 13.64 32.02
N SER A 511 5.41 13.94 32.16
CA SER A 511 4.33 13.12 31.56
C SER A 511 4.49 12.84 30.06
N TRP A 512 5.02 13.78 29.28
CA TRP A 512 5.23 13.59 27.85
C TRP A 512 6.32 12.57 27.51
N LEU A 513 7.32 12.38 28.37
CA LEU A 513 8.34 11.34 28.17
C LEU A 513 7.73 9.94 28.26
N LEU A 514 6.77 9.75 29.18
CA LEU A 514 6.02 8.51 29.31
C LEU A 514 5.17 8.23 28.07
N VAL A 515 4.51 9.26 27.53
CA VAL A 515 3.70 9.18 26.29
C VAL A 515 4.56 8.79 25.08
N LEU A 516 5.76 9.36 24.97
CA LEU A 516 6.72 8.97 23.92
C LEU A 516 7.18 7.53 24.10
N GLY A 517 7.59 7.16 25.33
CA GLY A 517 8.06 5.81 25.64
C GLY A 517 7.02 4.71 25.40
N ALA A 518 5.73 5.01 25.53
CA ALA A 518 4.67 4.04 25.30
C ALA A 518 4.57 3.53 23.86
N GLY A 519 5.00 4.32 22.88
CA GLY A 519 5.06 3.91 21.47
C GLY A 519 6.02 2.76 21.20
N THR A 520 6.95 2.47 22.12
CA THR A 520 7.87 1.32 22.01
C THR A 520 7.14 -0.01 22.02
N LEU A 521 6.03 -0.14 22.77
CA LEU A 521 5.29 -1.39 22.89
C LEU A 521 4.58 -1.75 21.57
N PRO A 522 3.75 -0.88 20.95
CA PRO A 522 3.22 -1.15 19.62
C PRO A 522 4.32 -1.33 18.56
N PHE A 523 5.42 -0.57 18.64
CA PHE A 523 6.53 -0.71 17.70
C PHE A 523 7.17 -2.11 17.78
N GLY A 524 7.40 -2.64 18.98
CA GLY A 524 7.95 -3.98 19.18
C GLY A 524 7.08 -5.09 18.59
N THR A 525 5.75 -4.91 18.59
CA THR A 525 4.82 -5.86 17.94
C THR A 525 4.85 -5.78 16.41
N LEU A 526 5.16 -4.60 15.84
CA LEU A 526 5.18 -4.39 14.40
C LEU A 526 6.54 -4.61 13.74
N PHE A 527 7.63 -4.57 14.50
CA PHE A 527 8.99 -4.47 13.97
C PHE A 527 9.32 -5.50 12.87
N ILE A 528 8.94 -6.77 13.08
CA ILE A 528 9.24 -7.85 12.12
C ILE A 528 8.45 -7.67 10.83
N GLU A 529 7.16 -7.36 10.91
CA GLU A 529 6.33 -7.16 9.72
C GLU A 529 6.68 -5.87 9.00
N LEU A 530 7.06 -4.82 9.73
CA LEU A 530 7.55 -3.57 9.17
C LEU A 530 8.79 -3.80 8.29
N PHE A 531 9.72 -4.67 8.69
CA PHE A 531 10.87 -5.05 7.87
C PHE A 531 10.42 -5.67 6.53
N PHE A 532 9.45 -6.59 6.54
CA PHE A 532 8.95 -7.22 5.32
C PHE A 532 8.17 -6.24 4.43
N ILE A 533 7.36 -5.36 5.02
CA ILE A 533 6.63 -4.31 4.30
C ILE A 533 7.61 -3.35 3.63
N MET A 534 8.61 -2.85 4.38
CA MET A 534 9.64 -1.95 3.84
C MET A 534 10.44 -2.65 2.73
N SER A 535 10.85 -3.89 2.94
CA SER A 535 11.53 -4.67 1.91
C SER A 535 10.66 -4.90 0.66
N SER A 536 9.34 -5.01 0.79
CA SER A 536 8.44 -5.19 -0.34
C SER A 536 8.26 -3.91 -1.15
N ILE A 537 8.10 -2.77 -0.46
CA ILE A 537 7.89 -1.46 -1.08
C ILE A 537 9.18 -1.02 -1.78
N TRP A 538 10.31 -1.09 -1.09
CA TRP A 538 11.58 -0.48 -1.54
C TRP A 538 12.46 -1.41 -2.37
N LEU A 539 12.54 -2.71 -2.05
CA LEU A 539 13.35 -3.68 -2.81
C LEU A 539 12.56 -4.40 -3.90
N GLY A 540 11.31 -3.98 -4.17
CA GLY A 540 10.48 -4.56 -5.24
C GLY A 540 10.04 -6.01 -5.03
N ARG A 541 10.27 -6.60 -3.84
CA ARG A 541 9.85 -7.98 -3.56
C ARG A 541 8.33 -8.07 -3.42
N VAL A 542 7.70 -9.13 -3.95
CA VAL A 542 6.24 -9.30 -3.84
C VAL A 542 5.87 -9.81 -2.46
N TYR A 543 5.12 -9.03 -1.68
CA TYR A 543 4.56 -9.48 -0.40
C TYR A 543 3.21 -10.16 -0.68
N TYR A 544 3.16 -11.48 -0.49
CA TYR A 544 1.95 -12.28 -0.79
C TYR A 544 1.07 -12.51 0.45
N VAL A 545 1.59 -12.24 1.64
CA VAL A 545 1.03 -12.77 2.88
C VAL A 545 -0.01 -11.82 3.51
N PHE A 546 -1.00 -11.38 2.71
CA PHE A 546 -2.04 -10.42 3.14
C PHE A 546 -2.91 -10.92 4.31
N GLY A 547 -3.14 -12.23 4.40
CA GLY A 547 -3.86 -12.82 5.54
C GLY A 547 -3.13 -12.61 6.87
N PHE A 548 -1.79 -12.72 6.89
CA PHE A 548 -1.01 -12.44 8.10
C PHE A 548 -0.98 -10.95 8.39
N LEU A 549 -0.85 -10.11 7.36
CA LEU A 549 -0.93 -8.65 7.50
C LEU A 549 -2.27 -8.20 8.13
N PHE A 550 -3.38 -8.83 7.75
CA PHE A 550 -4.69 -8.57 8.36
C PHE A 550 -4.72 -8.91 9.86
N ILE A 551 -4.19 -10.07 10.23
CA ILE A 551 -4.09 -10.48 11.65
C ILE A 551 -3.24 -9.48 12.42
N VAL A 552 -2.07 -9.11 11.88
CA VAL A 552 -1.16 -8.16 12.51
C VAL A 552 -1.80 -6.78 12.67
N LEU A 553 -2.57 -6.31 11.69
CA LEU A 553 -3.35 -5.07 11.80
C LEU A 553 -4.36 -5.13 12.95
N MET A 554 -5.06 -6.25 13.11
CA MET A 554 -6.00 -6.44 14.23
C MET A 554 -5.28 -6.46 15.59
N LEU A 555 -4.15 -7.15 15.68
CA LEU A 555 -3.31 -7.16 16.88
C LEU A 555 -2.80 -5.75 17.21
N LEU A 556 -2.39 -4.97 16.20
CA LEU A 556 -1.97 -3.59 16.38
C LEU A 556 -3.09 -2.72 16.97
N VAL A 557 -4.32 -2.83 16.46
CA VAL A 557 -5.47 -2.07 16.99
C VAL A 557 -5.68 -2.39 18.47
N VAL A 558 -5.59 -3.66 18.86
CA VAL A 558 -5.74 -4.09 20.26
C VAL A 558 -4.60 -3.52 21.12
N VAL A 559 -3.34 -3.67 20.71
CA VAL A 559 -2.19 -3.15 21.46
C VAL A 559 -2.26 -1.63 21.61
N CYS A 560 -2.60 -0.90 20.55
CA CYS A 560 -2.76 0.56 20.59
C CYS A 560 -3.86 0.98 21.57
N ALA A 561 -4.98 0.26 21.61
CA ALA A 561 -6.05 0.50 22.56
C ALA A 561 -5.56 0.28 24.00
N GLU A 562 -4.99 -0.89 24.30
CA GLU A 562 -4.54 -1.25 25.66
C GLU A 562 -3.46 -0.31 26.20
N VAL A 563 -2.45 0.02 25.39
CA VAL A 563 -1.38 0.96 25.80
C VAL A 563 -1.95 2.33 26.15
N SER A 564 -2.88 2.84 25.34
CA SER A 564 -3.51 4.15 25.56
C SER A 564 -4.40 4.13 26.81
N LEU A 565 -5.13 3.04 27.05
CA LEU A 565 -5.95 2.84 28.25
C LEU A 565 -5.11 2.86 29.52
N VAL A 566 -4.04 2.06 29.57
CA VAL A 566 -3.15 1.97 30.73
C VAL A 566 -2.52 3.33 31.03
N LEU A 567 -2.00 4.04 30.03
CA LEU A 567 -1.45 5.38 30.24
C LEU A 567 -2.48 6.40 30.69
N THR A 568 -3.68 6.37 30.10
CA THR A 568 -4.76 7.29 30.48
C THR A 568 -5.13 7.08 31.96
N TYR A 569 -5.26 5.83 32.39
CA TYR A 569 -5.51 5.50 33.80
C TYR A 569 -4.37 5.95 34.72
N MET A 570 -3.11 5.72 34.34
CA MET A 570 -1.96 6.18 35.13
C MET A 570 -1.93 7.71 35.27
N HIS A 571 -2.23 8.46 34.21
CA HIS A 571 -2.33 9.92 34.26
C HIS A 571 -3.47 10.40 35.17
N LEU A 572 -4.63 9.76 35.11
CA LEU A 572 -5.75 10.09 35.99
C LEU A 572 -5.42 9.78 37.46
N CYS A 573 -4.69 8.71 37.75
CA CYS A 573 -4.25 8.36 39.11
C CYS A 573 -3.32 9.42 39.73
N VAL A 574 -2.53 10.13 38.92
CA VAL A 574 -1.67 11.25 39.36
C VAL A 574 -2.37 12.62 39.25
N GLU A 575 -3.70 12.62 39.21
CA GLU A 575 -4.56 13.82 39.16
C GLU A 575 -4.37 14.70 37.90
N ASP A 576 -3.84 14.12 36.83
CA ASP A 576 -3.64 14.82 35.56
C ASP A 576 -4.85 14.64 34.65
N TRP A 577 -5.75 15.61 34.69
CA TRP A 577 -6.98 15.62 33.89
C TRP A 577 -6.76 15.97 32.41
N LYS A 578 -5.54 16.34 31.97
CA LYS A 578 -5.22 16.71 30.58
C LYS A 578 -4.90 15.48 29.70
N TRP A 579 -5.78 14.48 29.73
CA TRP A 579 -5.54 13.18 29.10
C TRP A 579 -5.83 13.16 27.58
N TRP A 580 -6.66 14.05 27.05
CA TRP A 580 -7.11 14.05 25.63
C TRP A 580 -5.97 13.87 24.62
N TRP A 581 -5.02 14.82 24.58
CA TRP A 581 -3.87 14.75 23.67
C TRP A 581 -2.88 13.64 24.04
N LYS A 582 -2.72 13.37 25.34
CA LYS A 582 -1.79 12.32 25.80
C LYS A 582 -2.26 10.93 25.35
N SER A 583 -3.57 10.67 25.37
CA SER A 583 -4.15 9.42 24.89
C SER A 583 -4.01 9.25 23.37
N PHE A 584 -4.14 10.33 22.60
CA PHE A 584 -3.89 10.31 21.16
C PHE A 584 -2.41 10.02 20.86
N PHE A 585 -1.48 10.75 21.49
CA PHE A 585 -0.05 10.57 21.24
C PHE A 585 0.55 9.33 21.91
N ALA A 586 -0.14 8.69 22.88
CA ALA A 586 0.33 7.47 23.54
C ALA A 586 0.55 6.32 22.56
N SER A 587 -0.42 6.10 21.66
CA SER A 587 -0.35 5.13 20.57
C SER A 587 0.14 5.76 19.27
N GLY A 588 -0.11 7.05 19.05
CA GLY A 588 0.41 7.80 17.90
C GLY A 588 1.94 7.91 17.87
N SER A 589 2.62 7.87 19.03
CA SER A 589 4.08 7.95 19.13
C SER A 589 4.81 6.78 18.47
N VAL A 590 4.13 5.66 18.19
CA VAL A 590 4.67 4.55 17.38
C VAL A 590 5.22 5.03 16.04
N ALA A 591 4.60 6.06 15.46
CA ALA A 591 5.00 6.66 14.20
C ALA A 591 6.45 7.21 14.24
N ILE A 592 6.87 7.78 15.37
CA ILE A 592 8.24 8.27 15.56
C ILE A 592 9.25 7.11 15.48
N TYR A 593 8.93 5.99 16.13
CA TYR A 593 9.79 4.79 16.09
C TYR A 593 9.86 4.17 14.70
N ILE A 594 8.74 4.16 13.97
CA ILE A 594 8.71 3.72 12.56
C ILE A 594 9.56 4.64 11.69
N PHE A 595 9.50 5.96 11.89
CA PHE A 595 10.34 6.90 11.15
C PHE A 595 11.83 6.73 11.46
N LEU A 596 12.20 6.60 12.72
CA LEU A 596 13.58 6.32 13.12
C LEU A 596 14.08 4.99 12.55
N TYR A 597 13.22 3.97 12.52
CA TYR A 597 13.51 2.71 11.87
C TYR A 597 13.70 2.88 10.35
N SER A 598 12.87 3.67 9.67
CA SER A 598 13.04 3.94 8.24
C SER A 598 14.38 4.63 7.94
N VAL A 599 14.82 5.56 8.79
CA VAL A 599 16.15 6.19 8.68
C VAL A 599 17.27 5.18 8.93
N ASN A 600 17.11 4.30 9.92
CA ASN A 600 18.06 3.22 10.19
C ASN A 600 18.17 2.27 8.99
N TYR A 601 17.03 1.85 8.44
CA TYR A 601 16.94 0.98 7.26
C TYR A 601 17.63 1.62 6.04
N LEU A 602 17.45 2.92 5.84
CA LEU A 602 18.14 3.67 4.79
C LEU A 602 19.67 3.59 4.93
N VAL A 603 20.19 3.76 6.14
CA VAL A 603 21.64 3.83 6.41
C VAL A 603 22.30 2.45 6.39
N PHE A 604 21.63 1.42 6.91
CA PHE A 604 22.24 0.11 7.15
C PHE A 604 21.88 -0.94 6.09
N ASP A 605 20.64 -0.96 5.62
CA ASP A 605 20.14 -1.98 4.69
C ASP A 605 20.14 -1.49 3.23
N LEU A 606 19.80 -0.21 2.99
CA LEU A 606 19.80 0.42 1.66
C LEU A 606 21.13 1.13 1.34
N LYS A 607 22.27 0.54 1.72
CA LYS A 607 23.61 1.13 1.48
C LYS A 607 23.91 1.44 0.01
N SER A 608 23.21 0.79 -0.91
CA SER A 608 23.39 1.01 -2.35
C SER A 608 22.56 2.17 -2.89
N LEU A 609 21.67 2.79 -2.09
CA LEU A 609 20.83 3.90 -2.55
C LEU A 609 21.70 5.10 -2.96
N SER A 610 21.94 5.24 -4.26
CA SER A 610 22.86 6.24 -4.78
C SER A 610 22.11 7.55 -5.06
N GLY A 611 22.67 8.66 -4.55
CA GLY A 611 22.23 10.01 -4.86
C GLY A 611 21.28 10.66 -3.83
N PRO A 612 21.43 11.97 -3.60
CA PRO A 612 20.64 12.71 -2.61
C PRO A 612 19.15 12.80 -2.97
N VAL A 613 18.81 12.74 -4.27
CA VAL A 613 17.41 12.80 -4.74
C VAL A 613 16.67 11.52 -4.34
N SER A 614 17.28 10.35 -4.55
CA SER A 614 16.68 9.06 -4.18
C SER A 614 16.45 8.97 -2.67
N ALA A 615 17.44 9.39 -1.86
CA ALA A 615 17.28 9.43 -0.40
C ALA A 615 16.16 10.40 0.04
N THR A 616 15.99 11.52 -0.65
CA THR A 616 14.91 12.49 -0.36
C THR A 616 13.54 11.92 -0.72
N LEU A 617 13.42 11.18 -1.83
CA LEU A 617 12.19 10.49 -2.23
C LEU A 617 11.80 9.43 -1.18
N TYR A 618 12.74 8.57 -0.79
CA TYR A 618 12.55 7.58 0.26
C TYR A 618 12.03 8.21 1.56
N LEU A 619 12.71 9.26 2.04
CA LEU A 619 12.34 9.94 3.29
C LEU A 619 11.00 10.65 3.19
N GLY A 620 10.68 11.25 2.04
CA GLY A 620 9.41 11.94 1.83
C GLY A 620 8.21 11.00 1.80
N TYR A 621 8.31 9.87 1.08
CA TYR A 621 7.27 8.84 1.09
C TYR A 621 7.18 8.12 2.44
N SER A 622 8.31 7.90 3.12
CA SER A 622 8.32 7.37 4.50
C SER A 622 7.64 8.33 5.47
N LEU A 623 7.86 9.64 5.33
CA LEU A 623 7.18 10.67 6.13
C LEU A 623 5.66 10.64 5.88
N PHE A 624 5.24 10.54 4.62
CA PHE A 624 3.82 10.40 4.26
C PHE A 624 3.18 9.18 4.94
N MET A 625 3.82 8.01 4.87
CA MET A 625 3.37 6.78 5.52
C MET A 625 3.27 6.95 7.05
N VAL A 626 4.30 7.52 7.68
CA VAL A 626 4.36 7.71 9.13
C VAL A 626 3.27 8.65 9.64
N VAL A 627 2.97 9.74 8.91
CA VAL A 627 1.86 10.64 9.26
C VAL A 627 0.53 9.91 9.22
N ALA A 628 0.29 9.06 8.20
CA ALA A 628 -0.93 8.26 8.11
C ALA A 628 -1.05 7.27 9.28
N ILE A 629 0.05 6.60 9.64
CA ILE A 629 0.09 5.66 10.78
C ILE A 629 -0.18 6.40 12.09
N MET A 630 0.44 7.57 12.32
CA MET A 630 0.21 8.39 13.52
C MET A 630 -1.28 8.72 13.71
N LEU A 631 -1.95 9.14 12.63
CA LEU A 631 -3.38 9.46 12.68
C LEU A 631 -4.23 8.22 12.97
N ALA A 632 -3.93 7.09 12.32
CA ALA A 632 -4.66 5.84 12.51
C ALA A 632 -4.49 5.29 13.94
N THR A 633 -3.25 5.11 14.42
CA THR A 633 -2.98 4.53 15.74
C THR A 633 -3.39 5.47 16.87
N GLY A 634 -3.13 6.78 16.72
CA GLY A 634 -3.54 7.76 17.71
C GLY A 634 -5.06 7.89 17.86
N THR A 635 -5.79 7.68 16.77
CA THR A 635 -7.26 7.63 16.79
C THR A 635 -7.77 6.43 17.57
N VAL A 636 -7.19 5.24 17.37
CA VAL A 636 -7.54 4.04 18.15
C VAL A 636 -7.30 4.29 19.64
N GLY A 637 -6.16 4.86 20.00
CA GLY A 637 -5.85 5.19 21.38
C GLY A 637 -6.83 6.19 22.00
N PHE A 638 -7.09 7.29 21.29
CA PHE A 638 -8.02 8.31 21.76
C PHE A 638 -9.44 7.79 21.94
N LEU A 639 -10.00 7.08 20.95
CA LEU A 639 -11.37 6.57 21.03
C LEU A 639 -11.54 5.53 22.16
N SER A 640 -10.54 4.66 22.33
CA SER A 640 -10.52 3.67 23.41
C SER A 640 -10.46 4.34 24.78
N SER A 641 -9.55 5.30 24.95
CA SER A 641 -9.43 6.10 26.17
C SER A 641 -10.68 6.92 26.46
N PHE A 642 -11.29 7.54 25.45
CA PHE A 642 -12.52 8.31 25.61
C PHE A 642 -13.67 7.44 26.11
N TRP A 643 -13.85 6.24 25.54
CA TRP A 643 -14.88 5.32 25.99
C TRP A 643 -14.61 4.79 27.41
N PHE A 644 -13.35 4.49 27.73
CA PHE A 644 -12.95 4.09 29.08
C PHE A 644 -13.17 5.18 30.11
N VAL A 645 -12.79 6.43 29.84
CA VAL A 645 -13.03 7.57 30.74
C VAL A 645 -14.53 7.78 30.92
N HIS A 646 -15.31 7.74 29.83
CA HIS A 646 -16.77 7.83 29.93
C HIS A 646 -17.35 6.75 30.84
N TYR A 647 -16.95 5.49 30.66
CA TYR A 647 -17.36 4.37 31.50
C TYR A 647 -16.93 4.56 32.97
N LEU A 648 -15.65 4.87 33.21
CA LEU A 648 -15.05 5.03 34.54
C LEU A 648 -15.76 6.09 35.38
N PHE A 649 -16.17 7.22 34.77
CA PHE A 649 -16.85 8.29 35.48
C PHE A 649 -18.37 8.14 35.50
N SER A 650 -18.95 7.33 34.61
CA SER A 650 -20.38 6.98 34.68
C SER A 650 -20.72 6.06 35.86
N SER A 651 -19.76 5.24 36.32
CA SER A 651 -19.95 4.37 37.48
C SER A 651 -19.81 5.10 38.82
N VAL A 652 -19.30 6.34 38.83
CA VAL A 652 -19.18 7.15 40.04
C VAL A 652 -20.55 7.72 40.38
N LYS A 653 -21.23 7.13 41.38
CA LYS A 653 -22.40 7.76 42.00
C LYS A 653 -21.94 9.04 42.72
N LEU A 654 -22.37 10.19 42.20
CA LEU A 654 -22.28 11.47 42.88
C LEU A 654 -23.49 11.55 43.83
N ASP A 655 -23.24 11.43 45.13
CA ASP A 655 -24.24 11.64 46.19
C ASP A 655 -24.58 13.13 46.32
#